data_AF-A0A1M3L1V2-F1
#
_entry.id   AF-A0A1M3L1V2-F1
#
_cell.length_a   1.000
_cell.length_b   1.000
_cell.length_c   1.000
_cell.angle_alpha   90.00
_cell.angle_beta   90.00
_cell.angle_gamma   90.00
#
_symmetry.space_group_name_H-M   'P 1'
#
loop_
_entity.id
_entity.type
_entity.pdbx_description
1 polymer ?
#
loop_
_entity_poly.entity_id
_entity_poly.type
_entity_poly.pdbx_seq_one_letter_code
_entity_poly.pdbx_strand_id
1 'polypeptide(L)'
;MKYYNKFLLIIVAMMAMVSCVDNFDSNFNVDKPADLEKYEYLNEYDVLKSYVDRKANPNFKLGSGITVSDFLKRDMVYSLACSNFDELTAGNAMKYGSIVKDDGSMDFSQVVKFVDAAKGAGLSIYGHTILWHSQQNNKYLNNLIADKEIEVDPNDANNCLHINTTEAKANTWDWQIYYEPASPLTVGVTYTLSMRIKASAAATVDFWPTDGSNVLYGLSLAASKEWSNVTIQFTPSHAFNKLQFCFGKFGGDLYFDDITLTAANSTDNVINNGAFDSKDLSNWGKPSWHSYSFNIEALAAGPASWWKNLVSNSNCEDNDVSCFYATEVSNGPKAATFSAAGTGAGGTGRAIIVQSGDNATQDWDTQFFVKVPHVFKEGEKYRFSMKVKASRNVSIDSQAHKEPGGYLHYAMVGSPDVTTEWQEYTNSGSINSSQEGMSTIAFNLAKNKLATTFYFDDIVFEIEESGNTIPLTPEEKKEVLTNAMENWVKGMMEACGGYVKAWDVVNEPLAGADKDGDGWYDLQSVNNVSAEDAKNNFYWQDYLGDDYVRTAIQLTRKYGPEDMKLFINDYNLESDWDDNMKLKSLINWIERWEKDGTKIDGIGTQMHVSYYLNSATQKSKEDHVVKMFELLKASGKLIKISELDMGIVDENGNEIKTANLTFEQQLLMSEYYKFIVKKYFEIIPVSQQYGITHWSPTDSPDDSGWRKGQPIGLWSLNYNRKPVYAGFAEGLIGK
;
A
#
# COMPACT_ATOMS: atom_id res chain seq x y z
N MET A 1 -92.07 -24.12 -47.78
CA MET A 1 -90.92 -23.18 -47.68
C MET A 1 -90.29 -23.22 -46.29
N LYS A 2 -89.60 -24.33 -45.94
CA LYS A 2 -88.88 -24.50 -44.66
C LYS A 2 -87.53 -25.23 -44.82
N TYR A 3 -87.00 -25.28 -46.05
CA TYR A 3 -85.74 -25.98 -46.37
C TYR A 3 -84.75 -25.20 -47.25
N TYR A 4 -85.09 -23.98 -47.72
CA TYR A 4 -84.18 -23.20 -48.58
C TYR A 4 -83.04 -22.49 -47.83
N ASN A 5 -83.22 -22.12 -46.55
CA ASN A 5 -82.15 -21.46 -45.76
C ASN A 5 -81.04 -22.41 -45.29
N LYS A 6 -81.26 -23.74 -45.30
CA LYS A 6 -80.22 -24.71 -44.91
C LYS A 6 -79.30 -25.08 -46.08
N PHE A 7 -79.78 -25.03 -47.32
CA PHE A 7 -78.96 -25.32 -48.49
C PHE A 7 -78.02 -24.16 -48.87
N LEU A 8 -78.45 -22.90 -48.66
CA LEU A 8 -77.59 -21.74 -48.93
C LEU A 8 -76.38 -21.66 -47.97
N LEU A 9 -76.57 -22.03 -46.70
CA LEU A 9 -75.50 -22.08 -45.69
C LEU A 9 -74.47 -23.20 -45.95
N ILE A 10 -74.90 -24.32 -46.53
CA ILE A 10 -74.00 -25.42 -46.91
C ILE A 10 -73.18 -25.06 -48.16
N ILE A 11 -73.75 -24.35 -49.12
CA ILE A 11 -73.06 -23.92 -50.34
C ILE A 11 -72.03 -22.81 -50.04
N VAL A 12 -72.36 -21.87 -49.14
CA VAL A 12 -71.41 -20.84 -48.68
C VAL A 12 -70.29 -21.46 -47.82
N ALA A 13 -70.59 -22.49 -47.02
CA ALA A 13 -69.56 -23.23 -46.27
C ALA A 13 -68.65 -24.09 -47.18
N MET A 14 -69.15 -24.60 -48.32
CA MET A 14 -68.31 -25.33 -49.30
C MET A 14 -67.47 -24.40 -50.17
N MET A 15 -67.93 -23.18 -50.49
CA MET A 15 -67.10 -22.21 -51.23
C MET A 15 -65.98 -21.60 -50.38
N ALA A 16 -66.09 -21.63 -49.04
CA ALA A 16 -65.00 -21.23 -48.14
C ALA A 16 -63.91 -22.30 -47.96
N MET A 17 -64.11 -23.51 -48.52
CA MET A 17 -63.17 -24.65 -48.45
C MET A 17 -62.45 -24.92 -49.78
N VAL A 18 -62.60 -24.04 -50.77
CA VAL A 18 -61.74 -24.03 -51.96
C VAL A 18 -60.71 -22.94 -51.74
N SER A 19 -59.70 -23.23 -50.92
CA SER A 19 -58.43 -22.55 -51.06
C SER A 19 -57.96 -22.81 -52.49
N CYS A 20 -57.55 -21.77 -53.21
CA CYS A 20 -56.66 -21.95 -54.34
C CYS A 20 -55.53 -22.86 -53.87
N VAL A 21 -55.53 -24.11 -54.31
CA VAL A 21 -54.29 -24.87 -54.39
C VAL A 21 -53.59 -24.27 -55.59
N ASP A 22 -52.99 -23.09 -55.38
CA ASP A 22 -51.78 -22.80 -56.11
C ASP A 22 -50.86 -23.96 -55.75
N ASN A 23 -50.43 -24.74 -56.75
CA ASN A 23 -49.33 -25.66 -56.58
C ASN A 23 -48.13 -24.81 -56.18
N PHE A 24 -47.99 -24.56 -54.88
CA PHE A 24 -46.75 -24.07 -54.32
C PHE A 24 -45.77 -25.19 -54.60
N ASP A 25 -44.84 -24.94 -55.51
CA ASP A 25 -43.73 -25.83 -55.75
C ASP A 25 -43.03 -26.03 -54.41
N SER A 26 -43.28 -27.17 -53.76
CA SER A 26 -42.70 -27.52 -52.48
C SER A 26 -41.22 -27.87 -52.61
N ASN A 27 -40.64 -27.70 -53.81
CA ASN A 27 -39.20 -27.69 -54.04
C ASN A 27 -38.59 -26.31 -53.76
N PHE A 28 -39.08 -25.58 -52.76
CA PHE A 28 -38.22 -24.62 -52.05
C PHE A 28 -37.20 -25.42 -51.24
N ASN A 29 -36.21 -25.98 -51.95
CA ASN A 29 -34.95 -26.32 -51.33
C ASN A 29 -34.23 -24.99 -51.09
N VAL A 30 -34.46 -24.40 -49.91
CA VAL A 30 -33.57 -23.37 -49.42
C VAL A 30 -32.29 -24.13 -49.06
N ASP A 31 -31.36 -24.22 -50.00
CA ASP A 31 -30.03 -24.75 -49.70
C ASP A 31 -29.54 -23.98 -48.48
N LYS A 32 -29.30 -24.73 -47.40
CA LYS A 32 -28.79 -24.17 -46.17
C LYS A 32 -27.53 -23.37 -46.52
N PRO A 33 -27.36 -22.14 -46.03
CA PRO A 33 -26.13 -21.40 -46.30
C PRO A 33 -24.93 -22.28 -45.94
N ALA A 34 -24.01 -22.50 -46.88
CA ALA A 34 -22.86 -23.40 -46.72
C ALA A 34 -22.02 -23.07 -45.47
N ASP A 35 -22.12 -21.83 -44.96
CA ASP A 35 -21.46 -21.39 -43.74
C ASP A 35 -22.08 -21.98 -42.46
N LEU A 36 -23.37 -22.33 -42.43
CA LEU A 36 -24.04 -22.92 -41.26
C LEU A 36 -23.98 -24.45 -41.25
N GLU A 37 -23.73 -25.11 -42.39
CA GLU A 37 -23.54 -26.57 -42.47
C GLU A 37 -22.27 -27.00 -41.72
N LYS A 38 -21.20 -26.20 -41.81
CA LYS A 38 -19.90 -26.45 -41.15
C LYS A 38 -19.97 -26.52 -39.62
N TYR A 39 -21.01 -25.98 -38.99
CA TYR A 39 -21.19 -25.98 -37.53
C TYR A 39 -22.15 -27.06 -37.04
N GLU A 40 -22.84 -27.80 -37.92
CA GLU A 40 -23.88 -28.76 -37.50
C GLU A 40 -23.38 -29.88 -36.59
N TYR A 41 -22.13 -30.32 -36.82
CA TYR A 41 -21.51 -31.37 -36.01
C TYR A 41 -21.42 -30.99 -34.52
N LEU A 42 -21.44 -29.69 -34.18
CA LEU A 42 -21.44 -29.22 -32.78
C LEU A 42 -22.73 -29.55 -32.02
N ASN A 43 -23.81 -29.88 -32.73
CA ASN A 43 -25.06 -30.33 -32.13
C ASN A 43 -24.96 -31.77 -31.61
N GLU A 44 -23.99 -32.55 -32.08
CA GLU A 44 -23.74 -33.92 -31.62
C GLU A 44 -23.04 -33.96 -30.26
N TYR A 45 -22.41 -32.84 -29.85
CA TYR A 45 -21.75 -32.77 -28.55
C TYR A 45 -22.78 -32.61 -27.42
N ASP A 46 -22.55 -33.31 -26.32
CA ASP A 46 -23.34 -33.22 -25.10
C ASP A 46 -22.86 -32.03 -24.24
N VAL A 47 -23.41 -31.85 -23.04
CA VAL A 47 -22.98 -30.86 -22.05
C VAL A 47 -21.57 -31.17 -21.53
N LEU A 48 -20.74 -30.15 -21.31
CA LEU A 48 -19.30 -30.32 -21.03
C LEU A 48 -18.99 -31.28 -19.86
N LYS A 49 -19.73 -31.18 -18.75
CA LYS A 49 -19.52 -32.03 -17.57
C LYS A 49 -19.70 -33.54 -17.81
N SER A 50 -20.38 -33.95 -18.89
CA SER A 50 -20.54 -35.38 -19.23
C SER A 50 -19.27 -36.00 -19.83
N TYR A 51 -18.35 -35.18 -20.32
CA TYR A 51 -17.07 -35.64 -20.87
C TYR A 51 -15.99 -35.91 -19.81
N VAL A 52 -16.20 -35.48 -18.57
CA VAL A 52 -15.27 -35.75 -17.47
C VAL A 52 -15.49 -37.17 -16.93
N ASP A 53 -14.47 -38.03 -17.01
CA ASP A 53 -14.51 -39.35 -16.36
C ASP A 53 -14.44 -39.19 -14.84
N ARG A 54 -15.62 -39.17 -14.19
CA ARG A 54 -15.75 -39.03 -12.73
C ARG A 54 -15.28 -40.25 -11.95
N LYS A 55 -15.12 -41.40 -12.60
CA LYS A 55 -14.57 -42.58 -11.94
C LYS A 55 -13.05 -42.48 -11.86
N ALA A 56 -12.42 -42.00 -12.93
CA ALA A 56 -10.99 -41.73 -12.95
C ALA A 56 -10.62 -40.49 -12.13
N ASN A 57 -11.44 -39.44 -12.18
CA ASN A 57 -11.17 -38.12 -11.60
C ASN A 57 -12.30 -37.66 -10.65
N PRO A 58 -12.50 -38.34 -9.51
CA PRO A 58 -13.66 -38.11 -8.64
C PRO A 58 -13.69 -36.73 -7.98
N ASN A 59 -12.53 -36.09 -7.81
CA ASN A 59 -12.40 -34.79 -7.13
C ASN A 59 -12.31 -33.61 -8.10
N PHE A 60 -12.16 -33.86 -9.41
CA PHE A 60 -12.01 -32.82 -10.42
C PHE A 60 -13.30 -31.99 -10.55
N LYS A 61 -13.14 -30.66 -10.59
CA LYS A 61 -14.22 -29.68 -10.80
C LYS A 61 -14.08 -28.98 -12.15
N LEU A 62 -15.13 -29.05 -12.96
CA LEU A 62 -15.23 -28.24 -14.16
C LEU A 62 -15.95 -26.92 -13.83
N GLY A 63 -15.25 -25.80 -14.01
CA GLY A 63 -15.66 -24.49 -13.52
C GLY A 63 -16.05 -23.47 -14.60
N SER A 64 -17.03 -22.64 -14.24
CA SER A 64 -17.53 -21.42 -14.89
C SER A 64 -17.05 -20.09 -14.32
N GLY A 65 -16.19 -19.31 -14.99
CA GLY A 65 -16.10 -17.87 -14.71
C GLY A 65 -17.40 -17.18 -15.16
N ILE A 66 -18.05 -16.42 -14.27
CA ILE A 66 -19.36 -15.80 -14.57
C ILE A 66 -19.52 -14.40 -13.96
N THR A 67 -20.31 -13.56 -14.63
CA THR A 67 -20.86 -12.34 -14.04
C THR A 67 -22.04 -12.68 -13.14
N VAL A 68 -21.91 -12.40 -11.84
CA VAL A 68 -22.91 -12.77 -10.81
C VAL A 68 -24.29 -12.17 -11.09
N SER A 69 -24.38 -10.92 -11.54
CA SER A 69 -25.66 -10.29 -11.87
C SER A 69 -26.40 -11.02 -12.99
N ASP A 70 -25.70 -11.54 -14.00
CA ASP A 70 -26.32 -12.29 -15.10
C ASP A 70 -26.76 -13.69 -14.66
N PHE A 71 -25.98 -14.34 -13.81
CA PHE A 71 -26.37 -15.62 -13.22
C PHE A 71 -27.64 -15.48 -12.36
N LEU A 72 -27.74 -14.40 -11.57
CA LEU A 72 -28.90 -14.14 -10.70
C LEU A 72 -30.20 -13.83 -11.48
N LYS A 73 -30.11 -13.44 -12.77
CA LYS A 73 -31.30 -13.27 -13.64
C LYS A 73 -32.02 -14.60 -13.92
N ARG A 74 -31.33 -15.73 -13.78
CA ARG A 74 -31.86 -17.08 -14.07
C ARG A 74 -32.26 -17.32 -15.55
N ASP A 75 -31.60 -16.62 -16.47
CA ASP A 75 -31.83 -16.76 -17.91
C ASP A 75 -30.80 -17.73 -18.55
N MET A 76 -30.31 -17.40 -19.74
CA MET A 76 -29.41 -18.26 -20.53
C MET A 76 -28.08 -18.54 -19.82
N VAL A 77 -27.45 -17.53 -19.21
CA VAL A 77 -26.18 -17.71 -18.47
C VAL A 77 -26.35 -18.72 -17.33
N TYR A 78 -27.43 -18.61 -16.55
CA TYR A 78 -27.75 -19.57 -15.49
C TYR A 78 -27.96 -20.97 -16.04
N SER A 79 -28.76 -21.10 -17.10
CA SER A 79 -29.07 -22.40 -17.72
C SER A 79 -27.81 -23.09 -18.26
N LEU A 80 -26.96 -22.32 -18.96
CA LEU A 80 -25.70 -22.78 -19.52
C LEU A 80 -24.73 -23.22 -18.42
N ALA A 81 -24.58 -22.40 -17.38
CA ALA A 81 -23.74 -22.68 -16.23
C ALA A 81 -24.15 -23.98 -15.51
N CYS A 82 -25.43 -24.11 -15.13
CA CYS A 82 -25.95 -25.28 -14.43
C CYS A 82 -25.85 -26.58 -15.25
N SER A 83 -26.01 -26.47 -16.57
CA SER A 83 -26.00 -27.64 -17.46
C SER A 83 -24.59 -28.14 -17.74
N ASN A 84 -23.60 -27.25 -17.84
CA ASN A 84 -22.26 -27.61 -18.33
C ASN A 84 -21.19 -27.74 -17.25
N PHE A 85 -21.37 -27.14 -16.08
CA PHE A 85 -20.30 -26.99 -15.08
C PHE A 85 -20.71 -27.56 -13.71
N ASP A 86 -19.69 -27.82 -12.87
CA ASP A 86 -19.83 -28.26 -11.48
C ASP A 86 -19.61 -27.11 -10.49
N GLU A 87 -18.82 -26.11 -10.89
CA GLU A 87 -18.30 -25.05 -10.03
C GLU A 87 -18.43 -23.69 -10.72
N LEU A 88 -18.61 -22.62 -9.95
CA LEU A 88 -18.63 -21.24 -10.44
C LEU A 88 -17.55 -20.41 -9.77
N THR A 89 -16.98 -19.49 -10.54
CA THR A 89 -16.07 -18.44 -10.06
C THR A 89 -16.72 -17.09 -10.36
N ALA A 90 -16.94 -16.28 -9.32
CA ALA A 90 -17.51 -14.95 -9.49
C ALA A 90 -16.45 -14.00 -10.08
N GLY A 91 -16.73 -13.37 -11.22
CA GLY A 91 -15.78 -12.48 -11.90
C GLY A 91 -15.27 -11.33 -11.00
N ASN A 92 -16.10 -10.32 -10.74
CA ASN A 92 -15.72 -9.17 -9.90
C ASN A 92 -16.48 -9.12 -8.55
N ALA A 93 -17.64 -9.75 -8.44
CA ALA A 93 -18.58 -9.51 -7.34
C ALA A 93 -18.06 -9.93 -5.95
N MET A 94 -17.02 -10.77 -5.89
CA MET A 94 -16.38 -11.22 -4.65
C MET A 94 -15.01 -10.58 -4.41
N LYS A 95 -14.56 -9.67 -5.29
CA LYS A 95 -13.29 -8.94 -5.13
C LYS A 95 -13.45 -7.76 -4.17
N TYR A 96 -12.36 -7.40 -3.49
CA TYR A 96 -12.32 -6.35 -2.46
C TYR A 96 -13.02 -5.05 -2.90
N GLY A 97 -12.62 -4.47 -4.04
CA GLY A 97 -13.15 -3.19 -4.53
C GLY A 97 -14.63 -3.19 -4.90
N SER A 98 -15.26 -4.36 -5.09
CA SER A 98 -16.71 -4.44 -5.31
C SER A 98 -17.50 -4.30 -4.01
N ILE A 99 -16.89 -4.69 -2.89
CA ILE A 99 -17.57 -4.84 -1.60
C ILE A 99 -17.22 -3.71 -0.64
N VAL A 100 -15.94 -3.33 -0.54
CA VAL A 100 -15.46 -2.34 0.43
C VAL A 100 -15.64 -0.92 -0.12
N LYS A 101 -16.36 -0.08 0.64
CA LYS A 101 -16.61 1.33 0.32
C LYS A 101 -15.52 2.24 0.88
N ASP A 102 -15.54 3.51 0.46
CA ASP A 102 -14.52 4.50 0.83
C ASP A 102 -14.44 4.79 2.34
N ASP A 103 -15.51 4.50 3.09
CA ASP A 103 -15.61 4.63 4.54
C ASP A 103 -15.30 3.31 5.28
N GLY A 104 -14.91 2.26 4.56
CA GLY A 104 -14.62 0.93 5.10
C GLY A 104 -15.85 0.05 5.32
N SER A 105 -17.07 0.56 5.08
CA SER A 105 -18.27 -0.27 5.13
C SER A 105 -18.26 -1.32 4.01
N MET A 106 -18.86 -2.47 4.28
CA MET A 106 -18.84 -3.63 3.38
C MET A 106 -20.26 -4.10 3.06
N ASP A 107 -20.58 -4.28 1.78
CA ASP A 107 -21.86 -4.83 1.33
C ASP A 107 -21.67 -6.22 0.71
N PHE A 108 -21.96 -7.25 1.48
CA PHE A 108 -21.92 -8.65 1.05
C PHE A 108 -23.25 -9.17 0.49
N SER A 109 -24.29 -8.33 0.36
CA SER A 109 -25.64 -8.79 0.01
C SER A 109 -25.72 -9.52 -1.33
N GLN A 110 -24.90 -9.11 -2.31
CA GLN A 110 -24.81 -9.79 -3.60
C GLN A 110 -24.09 -11.14 -3.49
N VAL A 111 -23.06 -11.25 -2.64
CA VAL A 111 -22.34 -12.50 -2.38
C VAL A 111 -23.28 -13.53 -1.76
N VAL A 112 -24.06 -13.14 -0.74
CA VAL A 112 -25.03 -14.03 -0.09
C VAL A 112 -26.05 -14.56 -1.11
N LYS A 113 -26.64 -13.67 -1.92
CA LYS A 113 -27.59 -14.06 -2.98
C LYS A 113 -26.97 -15.01 -3.99
N PHE A 114 -25.72 -14.77 -4.36
CA PHE A 114 -24.98 -15.62 -5.30
C PHE A 114 -24.72 -17.01 -4.73
N VAL A 115 -24.22 -17.07 -3.49
CA VAL A 115 -23.98 -18.33 -2.77
C VAL A 115 -25.26 -19.15 -2.65
N ASP A 116 -26.37 -18.51 -2.26
CA ASP A 116 -27.67 -19.19 -2.17
C ASP A 116 -28.17 -19.69 -3.53
N ALA A 117 -27.98 -18.91 -4.60
CA ALA A 117 -28.37 -19.31 -5.94
C ALA A 117 -27.55 -20.49 -6.47
N ALA A 118 -26.22 -20.45 -6.31
CA ALA A 118 -25.32 -21.55 -6.71
C ALA A 118 -25.63 -22.82 -5.90
N LYS A 119 -25.81 -22.68 -4.59
CA LYS A 119 -26.21 -23.78 -3.70
C LYS A 119 -27.54 -24.40 -4.10
N GLY A 120 -28.54 -23.57 -4.41
CA GLY A 120 -29.85 -24.02 -4.89
C GLY A 120 -29.79 -24.73 -6.24
N ALA A 121 -28.80 -24.39 -7.07
CA ALA A 121 -28.52 -25.04 -8.36
C ALA A 121 -27.67 -26.30 -8.24
N GLY A 122 -27.13 -26.60 -7.05
CA GLY A 122 -26.22 -27.73 -6.83
C GLY A 122 -24.79 -27.51 -7.37
N LEU A 123 -24.38 -26.26 -7.55
CA LEU A 123 -23.05 -25.87 -8.03
C LEU A 123 -22.15 -25.46 -6.87
N SER A 124 -20.90 -25.94 -6.85
CA SER A 124 -19.91 -25.41 -5.91
C SER A 124 -19.43 -24.02 -6.35
N ILE A 125 -18.73 -23.32 -5.45
CA ILE A 125 -18.11 -22.04 -5.75
C ILE A 125 -16.61 -22.16 -5.47
N TYR A 126 -15.82 -21.64 -6.40
CA TYR A 126 -14.42 -21.31 -6.20
C TYR A 126 -14.30 -19.81 -5.94
N GLY A 127 -13.78 -19.44 -4.78
CA GLY A 127 -13.64 -18.06 -4.39
C GLY A 127 -12.44 -17.41 -5.06
N HIS A 128 -12.68 -16.31 -5.78
CA HIS A 128 -11.65 -15.53 -6.45
C HIS A 128 -11.99 -14.03 -6.26
N THR A 129 -11.21 -13.27 -5.50
CA THR A 129 -10.03 -13.64 -4.69
C THR A 129 -10.08 -12.90 -3.36
N ILE A 130 -9.39 -13.40 -2.33
CA ILE A 130 -9.34 -12.74 -1.02
C ILE A 130 -8.44 -11.51 -1.06
N LEU A 131 -7.16 -11.66 -1.40
CA LEU A 131 -6.22 -10.57 -1.56
C LEU A 131 -5.73 -10.46 -2.99
N TRP A 132 -5.61 -9.22 -3.44
CA TRP A 132 -5.00 -8.84 -4.71
C TRP A 132 -4.36 -7.46 -4.52
N HIS A 133 -3.40 -7.12 -5.37
CA HIS A 133 -2.87 -5.76 -5.41
C HIS A 133 -3.81 -4.83 -6.21
N SER A 134 -4.49 -5.37 -7.23
CA SER A 134 -5.45 -4.63 -8.04
C SER A 134 -6.87 -4.67 -7.47
N GLN A 135 -7.70 -3.75 -7.95
CA GLN A 135 -9.10 -3.57 -7.56
C GLN A 135 -9.31 -3.49 -6.03
N GLN A 136 -8.40 -2.80 -5.35
CA GLN A 136 -8.54 -2.46 -3.94
C GLN A 136 -9.28 -1.12 -3.79
N ASN A 137 -9.90 -0.88 -2.63
CA ASN A 137 -10.39 0.47 -2.31
C ASN A 137 -9.22 1.29 -1.75
N ASN A 138 -8.42 1.86 -2.66
CA ASN A 138 -7.22 2.63 -2.29
C ASN A 138 -7.57 3.86 -1.44
N LYS A 139 -8.73 4.48 -1.65
CA LYS A 139 -9.13 5.64 -0.86
C LYS A 139 -9.32 5.25 0.61
N TYR A 140 -10.05 4.18 0.89
CA TYR A 140 -10.20 3.68 2.24
C TYR A 140 -8.86 3.25 2.84
N LEU A 141 -8.08 2.43 2.14
CA LEU A 141 -6.80 1.93 2.65
C LEU A 141 -5.79 3.05 2.90
N ASN A 142 -5.68 4.03 2.00
CA ASN A 142 -4.82 5.19 2.17
C ASN A 142 -5.29 6.11 3.29
N ASN A 143 -6.60 6.23 3.52
CA ASN A 143 -7.13 6.98 4.67
C ASN A 143 -6.77 6.32 6.00
N LEU A 144 -6.73 4.98 6.08
CA LEU A 144 -6.30 4.26 7.29
C LEU A 144 -4.85 4.53 7.64
N ILE A 145 -4.00 4.73 6.63
CA ILE A 145 -2.56 4.96 6.81
C ILE A 145 -2.17 6.45 6.68
N ALA A 146 -3.16 7.33 6.63
CA ALA A 146 -2.95 8.77 6.59
C ALA A 146 -2.34 9.26 7.90
N ASP A 147 -1.68 10.41 7.85
CA ASP A 147 -1.13 11.03 9.04
C ASP A 147 -2.23 11.28 10.07
N LYS A 148 -1.94 10.98 11.33
CA LYS A 148 -2.83 11.29 12.46
C LYS A 148 -2.93 12.79 12.61
N GLU A 149 -4.14 13.30 12.78
CA GLU A 149 -4.31 14.64 13.34
C GLU A 149 -3.75 14.66 14.77
N ILE A 150 -3.07 15.75 15.11
CA ILE A 150 -2.55 15.94 16.46
C ILE A 150 -3.75 16.31 17.34
N GLU A 151 -4.11 15.45 18.30
CA GLU A 151 -5.07 15.81 19.34
C GLU A 151 -4.48 16.95 20.17
N VAL A 152 -4.94 18.17 19.89
CA VAL A 152 -4.69 19.33 20.75
C VAL A 152 -5.68 19.24 21.90
N ASP A 153 -5.18 19.09 23.14
CA ASP A 153 -6.03 19.19 24.33
C ASP A 153 -6.75 20.55 24.31
N PRO A 154 -8.09 20.60 24.26
CA PRO A 154 -8.84 21.85 24.26
C PRO A 154 -8.58 22.73 25.50
N ASN A 155 -7.96 22.17 26.55
CA ASN A 155 -7.60 22.86 27.79
C ASN A 155 -6.16 23.40 27.80
N ASP A 156 -5.35 23.10 26.79
CA ASP A 156 -3.95 23.57 26.66
C ASP A 156 -3.88 24.80 25.72
N ALA A 157 -4.81 25.75 25.94
CA ALA A 157 -4.93 26.95 25.13
C ALA A 157 -3.78 27.93 25.43
N ASN A 158 -2.71 27.89 24.62
CA ASN A 158 -1.71 28.96 24.58
C ASN A 158 -2.42 30.28 24.25
N ASN A 159 -2.34 31.26 25.15
CA ASN A 159 -3.02 32.55 24.98
C ASN A 159 -2.02 33.60 24.47
N CYS A 160 -2.50 34.63 23.77
CA CYS A 160 -1.64 35.74 23.37
C CYS A 160 -2.35 37.09 23.50
N LEU A 161 -1.58 38.16 23.52
CA LEU A 161 -2.11 39.52 23.40
C LEU A 161 -2.38 39.83 21.92
N HIS A 162 -3.65 39.94 21.58
CA HIS A 162 -4.13 40.39 20.28
C HIS A 162 -4.40 41.89 20.30
N ILE A 163 -3.86 42.60 19.32
CA ILE A 163 -4.05 44.03 19.09
C ILE A 163 -4.65 44.18 17.69
N ASN A 164 -5.85 44.75 17.59
CA ASN A 164 -6.54 44.96 16.32
C ASN A 164 -6.59 46.46 15.97
N THR A 165 -5.83 46.86 14.95
CA THR A 165 -5.87 48.22 14.40
C THR A 165 -6.64 48.25 13.09
N THR A 166 -7.50 49.27 12.91
CA THR A 166 -8.37 49.35 11.73
C THR A 166 -7.67 49.89 10.48
N GLU A 167 -6.56 50.62 10.66
CA GLU A 167 -5.84 51.30 9.56
C GLU A 167 -4.42 51.68 9.97
N ALA A 168 -3.54 51.85 8.98
CA ALA A 168 -2.23 52.46 9.14
C ALA A 168 -2.36 53.98 9.29
N LYS A 169 -1.51 54.57 10.13
CA LYS A 169 -1.42 56.02 10.40
C LYS A 169 -0.10 56.60 9.89
N ALA A 170 0.04 57.92 9.96
CA ALA A 170 1.16 58.65 9.37
C ALA A 170 2.47 58.44 10.15
N ASN A 171 2.40 58.43 11.48
CA ASN A 171 3.55 58.35 12.36
C ASN A 171 3.57 57.04 13.15
N THR A 172 4.76 56.62 13.59
CA THR A 172 4.91 55.35 14.34
C THR A 172 4.26 55.39 15.73
N TRP A 173 4.14 56.56 16.34
CA TRP A 173 3.47 56.74 17.64
C TRP A 173 1.94 56.90 17.54
N ASP A 174 1.38 56.99 16.33
CA ASP A 174 -0.06 57.17 16.15
C ASP A 174 -0.87 55.92 16.58
N TRP A 175 -0.20 54.78 16.75
CA TRP A 175 -0.66 53.65 17.55
C TRP A 175 0.44 53.21 18.51
N GLN A 176 0.09 53.11 19.79
CA GLN A 176 1.01 52.66 20.83
C GLN A 176 0.26 51.89 21.92
N ILE A 177 0.83 50.78 22.35
CA ILE A 177 0.47 50.09 23.59
C ILE A 177 1.67 50.16 24.53
N TYR A 178 1.46 50.09 25.83
CA TYR A 178 2.54 50.09 26.80
C TYR A 178 2.30 49.07 27.91
N TYR A 179 3.39 48.57 28.46
CA TYR A 179 3.41 47.81 29.70
C TYR A 179 4.03 48.65 30.82
N GLU A 180 3.37 48.72 31.97
CA GLU A 180 3.84 49.41 33.18
C GLU A 180 4.44 48.39 34.17
N PRO A 181 5.77 48.24 34.27
CA PRO A 181 6.38 47.34 35.25
C PRO A 181 6.07 47.74 36.69
N ALA A 182 6.02 46.76 37.59
CA ALA A 182 5.72 46.97 39.01
C ALA A 182 6.71 47.91 39.72
N SER A 183 7.90 48.09 39.17
CA SER A 183 8.87 49.10 39.59
C SER A 183 9.63 49.62 38.36
N PRO A 184 10.10 50.88 38.37
CA PRO A 184 10.91 51.42 37.29
C PRO A 184 12.18 50.59 37.04
N LEU A 185 12.65 50.56 35.78
CA LEU A 185 13.88 49.87 35.42
C LEU A 185 15.10 50.50 36.10
N THR A 186 16.07 49.66 36.46
CA THR A 186 17.30 50.11 37.12
C THR A 186 18.27 50.72 36.11
N VAL A 187 18.61 52.00 36.30
CA VAL A 187 19.56 52.74 35.44
C VAL A 187 20.90 52.00 35.37
N GLY A 188 21.43 51.84 34.16
CA GLY A 188 22.74 51.22 33.92
C GLY A 188 22.76 49.69 33.91
N VAL A 189 21.64 49.01 34.17
CA VAL A 189 21.52 47.54 34.06
C VAL A 189 21.07 47.16 32.65
N THR A 190 21.81 46.28 31.96
CA THR A 190 21.37 45.77 30.65
C THR A 190 20.20 44.82 30.81
N TYR A 191 19.14 45.03 30.04
CA TYR A 191 17.98 44.16 29.95
C TYR A 191 17.91 43.48 28.59
N THR A 192 17.42 42.25 28.56
CA THR A 192 17.09 41.50 27.34
C THR A 192 15.58 41.35 27.27
N LEU A 193 14.95 41.96 26.25
CA LEU A 193 13.56 41.69 25.90
C LEU A 193 13.53 40.55 24.89
N SER A 194 12.80 39.47 25.18
CA SER A 194 12.48 38.43 24.19
C SER A 194 10.97 38.23 24.11
N MET A 195 10.44 38.00 22.92
CA MET A 195 9.02 37.70 22.72
C MET A 195 8.78 36.99 21.41
N ARG A 196 7.61 36.35 21.31
CA ARG A 196 7.02 35.94 20.04
C ARG A 196 6.16 37.07 19.50
N ILE A 197 6.27 37.30 18.19
CA ILE A 197 5.50 38.33 17.49
C ILE A 197 5.00 37.82 16.14
N LYS A 198 3.76 38.18 15.79
CA LYS A 198 3.11 37.91 14.50
C LYS A 198 2.23 39.11 14.12
N ALA A 199 2.09 39.38 12.83
CA ALA A 199 1.24 40.43 12.29
C ALA A 199 0.52 39.97 11.01
N SER A 200 -0.67 40.50 10.73
CA SER A 200 -1.42 40.15 9.50
C SER A 200 -0.73 40.58 8.19
N ALA A 201 0.24 41.49 8.28
CA ALA A 201 1.19 41.84 7.23
C ALA A 201 2.54 42.23 7.85
N ALA A 202 3.60 42.31 7.05
CA ALA A 202 4.91 42.73 7.53
C ALA A 202 4.82 44.09 8.25
N ALA A 203 5.32 44.15 9.48
CA ALA A 203 5.24 45.34 10.33
C ALA A 203 6.53 45.56 11.09
N THR A 204 6.77 46.80 11.48
CA THR A 204 7.84 47.17 12.42
C THR A 204 7.18 47.78 13.64
N VAL A 205 7.53 47.24 14.80
CA VAL A 205 7.09 47.73 16.10
C VAL A 205 8.28 48.39 16.76
N ASP A 206 8.26 49.71 16.87
CA ASP A 206 9.30 50.45 17.56
C ASP A 206 9.14 50.30 19.08
N PHE A 207 10.21 49.95 19.79
CA PHE A 207 10.19 49.72 21.23
C PHE A 207 10.84 50.88 21.99
N TRP A 208 10.05 51.68 22.68
CA TRP A 208 10.44 52.96 23.29
C TRP A 208 10.21 52.98 24.81
N PRO A 209 11.13 52.45 25.62
CA PRO A 209 11.09 52.66 27.07
C PRO A 209 11.04 54.14 27.43
N THR A 210 10.15 54.53 28.35
CA THR A 210 9.93 55.93 28.73
C THR A 210 9.53 56.09 30.20
N ASP A 211 9.77 57.28 30.76
CA ASP A 211 9.25 57.74 32.06
C ASP A 211 8.17 58.85 31.89
N GLY A 212 7.77 59.14 30.65
CA GLY A 212 6.87 60.23 30.27
C GLY A 212 7.56 61.56 29.93
N SER A 213 8.82 61.74 30.32
CA SER A 213 9.64 62.92 29.97
C SER A 213 10.86 62.56 29.09
N ASN A 214 11.46 61.39 29.35
CA ASN A 214 12.60 60.83 28.64
C ASN A 214 12.14 59.58 27.88
N VAL A 215 12.69 59.38 26.68
CA VAL A 215 12.36 58.24 25.81
C VAL A 215 13.65 57.65 25.25
N LEU A 216 13.79 56.33 25.29
CA LEU A 216 14.86 55.61 24.61
C LEU A 216 14.41 55.22 23.20
N TYR A 217 14.98 55.88 22.18
CA TYR A 217 14.70 55.60 20.77
C TYR A 217 15.70 54.61 20.15
N GLY A 218 15.36 54.11 18.96
CA GLY A 218 16.28 53.34 18.11
C GLY A 218 16.22 51.82 18.26
N LEU A 219 15.29 51.29 19.05
CA LEU A 219 15.02 49.85 19.16
C LEU A 219 13.73 49.53 18.39
N SER A 220 13.75 48.44 17.62
CA SER A 220 12.59 47.99 16.88
C SER A 220 12.54 46.46 16.75
N LEU A 221 11.34 45.95 16.57
CA LEU A 221 11.00 44.53 16.44
C LEU A 221 10.31 44.33 15.08
N ALA A 222 10.75 43.34 14.32
CA ALA A 222 10.10 42.98 13.06
C ALA A 222 8.99 41.96 13.32
N ALA A 223 7.84 42.15 12.68
CA ALA A 223 6.73 41.21 12.70
C ALA A 223 6.38 40.77 11.26
N SER A 224 5.97 39.51 11.12
CA SER A 224 5.60 38.92 9.83
C SER A 224 4.29 38.15 9.94
N LYS A 225 3.82 37.56 8.83
CA LYS A 225 2.62 36.70 8.82
C LYS A 225 2.80 35.41 9.64
N GLU A 226 4.04 35.01 9.89
CA GLU A 226 4.37 33.86 10.73
C GLU A 226 4.83 34.31 12.12
N TRP A 227 4.61 33.45 13.11
CA TRP A 227 5.17 33.63 14.44
C TRP A 227 6.70 33.58 14.38
N SER A 228 7.35 34.59 14.95
CA SER A 228 8.80 34.65 15.07
C SER A 228 9.23 35.06 16.47
N ASN A 229 10.32 34.48 16.95
CA ASN A 229 11.01 34.93 18.16
C ASN A 229 11.86 36.16 17.83
N VAL A 230 11.67 37.23 18.58
CA VAL A 230 12.47 38.46 18.48
C VAL A 230 13.12 38.76 19.83
N THR A 231 14.38 39.19 19.79
CA THR A 231 15.17 39.54 20.98
C THR A 231 15.89 40.86 20.76
N ILE A 232 15.81 41.76 21.73
CA ILE A 232 16.58 43.02 21.76
C ILE A 232 17.22 43.21 23.13
N GLN A 233 18.40 43.85 23.14
CA GLN A 233 19.09 44.22 24.36
C GLN A 233 19.23 45.74 24.46
N PHE A 234 19.04 46.28 25.66
CA PHE A 234 19.22 47.70 25.92
C PHE A 234 19.61 47.98 27.36
N THR A 235 20.25 49.12 27.59
CA THR A 235 20.64 49.59 28.93
C THR A 235 19.95 50.93 29.17
N PRO A 236 19.05 51.05 30.18
CA PRO A 236 18.27 52.25 30.40
C PRO A 236 19.16 53.36 31.01
N SER A 237 19.09 54.56 30.42
CA SER A 237 19.79 55.76 30.91
C SER A 237 19.01 56.52 31.99
N HIS A 238 17.72 56.20 32.14
CA HIS A 238 16.79 56.78 33.11
C HIS A 238 15.91 55.66 33.71
N ALA A 239 15.27 55.94 34.84
CA ALA A 239 14.39 54.99 35.51
C ALA A 239 13.03 54.89 34.80
N PHE A 240 13.02 54.28 33.60
CA PHE A 240 11.83 54.13 32.78
C PHE A 240 10.76 53.28 33.48
N ASN A 241 9.51 53.75 33.46
CA ASN A 241 8.37 53.11 34.11
C ASN A 241 7.28 52.70 33.11
N LYS A 242 7.52 52.84 31.81
CA LYS A 242 6.67 52.36 30.72
C LYS A 242 7.52 51.74 29.62
N LEU A 243 7.15 50.54 29.20
CA LEU A 243 7.70 49.86 28.04
C LEU A 243 6.73 50.06 26.88
N GLN A 244 7.01 51.02 26.01
CA GLN A 244 6.08 51.42 24.95
C GLN A 244 6.40 50.68 23.65
N PHE A 245 5.38 50.12 23.01
CA PHE A 245 5.46 49.49 21.69
C PHE A 245 4.64 50.33 20.72
N CYS A 246 5.31 50.90 19.72
CA CYS A 246 4.76 51.83 18.74
C CYS A 246 4.63 51.15 17.38
N PHE A 247 3.42 51.14 16.83
CA PHE A 247 3.06 50.43 15.59
C PHE A 247 2.08 51.24 14.73
N GLY A 248 2.14 52.58 14.83
CA GLY A 248 1.22 53.50 14.18
C GLY A 248 1.13 53.34 12.66
N LYS A 249 2.23 52.97 11.99
CA LYS A 249 2.26 52.76 10.54
C LYS A 249 1.64 51.42 10.10
N PHE A 250 1.14 50.61 11.03
CA PHE A 250 0.54 49.31 10.75
C PHE A 250 -0.98 49.32 10.94
N GLY A 251 -1.70 48.78 9.96
CA GLY A 251 -3.14 48.53 10.00
C GLY A 251 -3.43 47.05 9.85
N GLY A 252 -4.00 46.42 10.87
CA GLY A 252 -4.31 45.00 10.88
C GLY A 252 -4.21 44.38 12.28
N ASP A 253 -4.04 43.06 12.32
CA ASP A 253 -3.90 42.29 13.55
C ASP A 253 -2.42 42.13 13.91
N LEU A 254 -2.07 42.42 15.15
CA LEU A 254 -0.74 42.28 15.72
C LEU A 254 -0.85 41.44 16.99
N TYR A 255 0.02 40.44 17.12
CA TYR A 255 -0.03 39.45 18.19
C TYR A 255 1.32 39.41 18.91
N PHE A 256 1.29 39.50 20.24
CA PHE A 256 2.44 39.35 21.12
C PHE A 256 2.24 38.16 22.05
N ASP A 257 3.27 37.36 22.22
CA ASP A 257 3.25 36.18 23.11
C ASP A 257 4.62 35.94 23.74
N ASP A 258 4.68 35.16 24.82
CA ASP A 258 5.89 34.75 25.52
C ASP A 258 6.86 35.92 25.84
N ILE A 259 6.31 37.05 26.28
CA ILE A 259 7.08 38.27 26.50
C ILE A 259 7.87 38.17 27.81
N THR A 260 9.19 38.29 27.68
CA THR A 260 10.12 38.29 28.80
C THR A 260 11.01 39.52 28.74
N LEU A 261 11.22 40.15 29.88
CA LEU A 261 12.23 41.20 30.06
C LEU A 261 13.07 40.85 31.28
N THR A 262 14.31 40.44 31.06
CA THR A 262 15.22 39.99 32.14
C THR A 262 16.42 40.90 32.27
N ALA A 263 16.82 41.20 33.50
CA ALA A 263 18.06 41.93 33.77
C ALA A 263 19.29 41.01 33.58
N ALA A 264 20.42 41.57 33.16
CA ALA A 264 21.68 40.84 33.06
C ALA A 264 22.03 40.16 34.39
N ASN A 265 22.31 38.85 34.34
CA ASN A 265 22.57 37.99 35.50
C ASN A 265 21.36 37.75 36.44
N SER A 266 20.13 37.98 35.98
CA SER A 266 18.90 37.58 36.67
C SER A 266 18.03 36.69 35.77
N THR A 267 17.28 35.78 36.38
CA THR A 267 16.25 34.97 35.72
C THR A 267 14.85 35.55 35.90
N ASP A 268 14.70 36.63 36.68
CA ASP A 268 13.41 37.22 37.00
C ASP A 268 12.85 38.00 35.79
N ASN A 269 11.63 37.64 35.37
CA ASN A 269 10.91 38.35 34.33
C ASN A 269 10.20 39.58 34.91
N VAL A 270 10.50 40.76 34.38
CA VAL A 270 9.86 42.03 34.74
C VAL A 270 8.43 42.15 34.17
N ILE A 271 8.10 41.34 33.15
CA ILE A 271 6.77 41.25 32.56
C ILE A 271 5.96 40.18 33.30
N ASN A 272 4.93 40.62 34.03
CA ASN A 272 3.94 39.75 34.62
C ASN A 272 3.01 39.25 33.52
N ASN A 273 2.59 37.98 33.63
CA ASN A 273 1.69 37.35 32.66
C ASN A 273 2.21 37.45 31.20
N GLY A 274 3.52 37.33 31.00
CA GLY A 274 4.14 37.46 29.67
C GLY A 274 3.72 36.41 28.64
N ALA A 275 3.29 35.23 29.12
CA ALA A 275 2.71 34.15 28.30
C ALA A 275 1.18 34.26 28.15
N PHE A 276 0.55 35.28 28.75
CA PHE A 276 -0.88 35.57 28.65
C PHE A 276 -1.84 34.44 29.10
N ASP A 277 -1.36 33.43 29.83
CA ASP A 277 -2.14 32.29 30.34
C ASP A 277 -3.25 32.70 31.32
N SER A 278 -3.13 33.87 31.94
CA SER A 278 -4.20 34.47 32.75
C SER A 278 -4.88 35.62 32.00
N LYS A 279 -6.16 35.88 32.31
CA LYS A 279 -6.89 37.03 31.73
C LYS A 279 -6.45 38.41 32.24
N ASP A 280 -5.31 38.50 32.94
CA ASP A 280 -4.82 39.74 33.55
C ASP A 280 -4.05 40.61 32.55
N LEU A 281 -4.61 41.77 32.24
CA LEU A 281 -4.00 42.83 31.43
C LEU A 281 -3.79 44.12 32.26
N SER A 282 -3.80 44.06 33.59
CA SER A 282 -3.80 45.24 34.47
C SER A 282 -2.59 46.17 34.27
N ASN A 283 -1.43 45.62 33.89
CA ASN A 283 -0.21 46.37 33.58
C ASN A 283 -0.11 46.78 32.09
N TRP A 284 -1.03 46.32 31.23
CA TRP A 284 -1.11 46.70 29.83
C TRP A 284 -2.09 47.86 29.64
N GLY A 285 -1.66 48.89 28.93
CA GLY A 285 -2.48 50.06 28.68
C GLY A 285 -2.21 50.70 27.32
N LYS A 286 -3.11 51.59 26.93
CA LYS A 286 -2.96 52.44 25.76
C LYS A 286 -3.42 53.85 26.07
N PRO A 287 -2.85 54.88 25.42
CA PRO A 287 -3.37 56.22 25.59
C PRO A 287 -4.85 56.33 25.20
N SER A 288 -5.58 57.17 25.93
CA SER A 288 -7.04 57.29 25.83
C SER A 288 -7.54 57.75 24.47
N TRP A 289 -6.69 58.43 23.68
CA TRP A 289 -7.03 58.91 22.34
C TRP A 289 -6.87 57.85 21.23
N HIS A 290 -6.37 56.63 21.53
CA HIS A 290 -6.30 55.57 20.53
C HIS A 290 -7.57 54.71 20.51
N SER A 291 -8.13 54.47 19.33
CA SER A 291 -9.38 53.73 19.15
C SER A 291 -9.25 52.21 18.92
N TYR A 292 -8.04 51.68 18.74
CA TYR A 292 -7.82 50.24 18.55
C TYR A 292 -8.21 49.43 19.81
N SER A 293 -8.49 48.13 19.63
CA SER A 293 -8.76 47.20 20.73
C SER A 293 -7.57 46.28 20.99
N PHE A 294 -7.43 45.84 22.24
CA PHE A 294 -6.55 44.73 22.58
C PHE A 294 -7.20 43.84 23.62
N ASN A 295 -6.96 42.54 23.54
CA ASN A 295 -7.46 41.53 24.46
C ASN A 295 -6.53 40.33 24.45
N ILE A 296 -6.78 39.41 25.37
CA ILE A 296 -6.18 38.08 25.30
C ILE A 296 -7.04 37.21 24.39
N GLU A 297 -6.41 36.53 23.44
CA GLU A 297 -7.02 35.61 22.50
C GLU A 297 -6.33 34.24 22.58
N ALA A 298 -7.12 33.16 22.53
CA ALA A 298 -6.60 31.81 22.47
C ALA A 298 -5.96 31.56 21.09
N LEU A 299 -4.72 31.10 21.06
CA LEU A 299 -4.06 30.69 19.83
C LEU A 299 -4.54 29.31 19.41
N ALA A 300 -4.75 29.13 18.11
CA ALA A 300 -4.62 27.80 17.53
C ALA A 300 -3.20 27.32 17.85
N ALA A 301 -3.07 26.13 18.45
CA ALA A 301 -1.77 25.56 18.80
C ALA A 301 -0.83 25.67 17.59
N GLY A 302 0.38 26.19 17.83
CA GLY A 302 1.43 26.10 16.82
C GLY A 302 1.70 24.64 16.46
N PRO A 303 2.42 24.37 15.35
CA PRO A 303 2.74 23.00 14.96
C PRO A 303 3.43 22.28 16.12
N ALA A 304 2.92 21.12 16.53
CA ALA A 304 3.58 20.33 17.56
C ALA A 304 4.88 19.76 16.99
N SER A 305 5.91 19.59 17.82
CA SER A 305 7.12 18.87 17.43
C SER A 305 7.10 17.43 17.92
N TRP A 306 7.63 16.53 17.11
CA TRP A 306 7.80 15.11 17.46
C TRP A 306 9.16 14.62 16.98
N TRP A 307 9.58 13.46 17.48
CA TRP A 307 10.83 12.81 17.09
C TRP A 307 10.51 11.67 16.13
N LYS A 308 11.12 11.69 14.95
CA LYS A 308 10.98 10.66 13.94
C LYS A 308 12.25 9.85 13.87
N ASN A 309 12.17 8.58 14.24
CA ASN A 309 13.27 7.65 14.07
C ASN A 309 13.53 7.39 12.58
N LEU A 310 14.80 7.46 12.20
CA LEU A 310 15.27 7.30 10.83
C LEU A 310 15.98 5.96 10.62
N VAL A 311 16.15 5.15 11.66
CA VAL A 311 16.78 3.83 11.60
C VAL A 311 15.73 2.76 11.29
N SER A 312 15.84 2.09 10.15
CA SER A 312 15.09 0.86 9.87
C SER A 312 15.64 -0.31 10.68
N ASN A 313 14.77 -1.26 11.04
CA ASN A 313 15.11 -2.43 11.86
C ASN A 313 15.85 -2.07 13.18
N SER A 314 15.32 -1.07 13.89
CA SER A 314 15.94 -0.54 15.12
C SER A 314 16.16 -1.60 16.21
N ASN A 315 15.29 -2.60 16.28
CA ASN A 315 15.35 -3.72 17.25
C ASN A 315 16.19 -4.92 16.76
N CYS A 316 16.79 -4.84 15.56
CA CYS A 316 17.60 -5.91 14.98
C CYS A 316 16.88 -7.27 14.75
N GLU A 317 15.55 -7.31 14.74
CA GLU A 317 14.78 -8.55 14.62
C GLU A 317 14.38 -8.90 13.18
N ASP A 318 14.44 -7.95 12.25
CA ASP A 318 14.26 -8.19 10.82
C ASP A 318 15.60 -8.47 10.11
N ASN A 319 15.57 -8.82 8.83
CA ASN A 319 16.79 -9.07 8.05
C ASN A 319 17.37 -7.82 7.36
N ASP A 320 16.74 -6.66 7.56
CA ASP A 320 17.21 -5.40 6.98
C ASP A 320 18.44 -4.87 7.72
N VAL A 321 19.54 -4.69 6.98
CA VAL A 321 20.82 -4.12 7.47
C VAL A 321 21.15 -2.80 6.79
N SER A 322 20.21 -2.20 6.07
CA SER A 322 20.44 -1.00 5.26
C SER A 322 20.91 0.22 6.06
N CYS A 323 20.62 0.26 7.37
CA CYS A 323 21.12 1.30 8.28
C CYS A 323 22.44 0.94 8.97
N PHE A 324 22.96 -0.28 8.83
CA PHE A 324 24.05 -0.80 9.65
C PHE A 324 25.25 -1.25 8.81
N TYR A 325 26.41 -0.62 9.02
CA TYR A 325 27.65 -0.98 8.34
C TYR A 325 28.80 -1.17 9.33
N ALA A 326 29.82 -1.92 8.94
CA ALA A 326 31.03 -2.10 9.73
C ALA A 326 32.29 -2.19 8.86
N THR A 327 33.43 -1.79 9.41
CA THR A 327 34.78 -2.00 8.85
C THR A 327 35.52 -3.07 9.66
N GLU A 328 35.10 -4.33 9.54
CA GLU A 328 35.84 -5.43 10.16
C GLU A 328 37.12 -5.76 9.38
N VAL A 329 38.18 -6.08 10.12
CA VAL A 329 39.59 -6.27 9.69
C VAL A 329 39.76 -6.49 8.18
N SER A 330 40.26 -5.43 7.50
CA SER A 330 40.86 -5.37 6.17
C SER A 330 40.01 -5.11 4.90
N ASN A 331 38.75 -4.71 4.99
CA ASN A 331 38.05 -4.09 3.85
C ASN A 331 37.14 -2.95 4.33
N GLY A 332 36.90 -1.96 3.46
CA GLY A 332 36.08 -0.78 3.74
C GLY A 332 34.65 -1.10 4.22
N PRO A 333 33.83 -0.07 4.51
CA PRO A 333 32.50 -0.27 5.08
C PRO A 333 31.66 -1.24 4.26
N LYS A 334 31.18 -2.30 4.90
CA LYS A 334 30.28 -3.32 4.35
C LYS A 334 29.05 -3.44 5.26
N ALA A 335 27.97 -4.02 4.76
CA ALA A 335 26.79 -4.29 5.59
C ALA A 335 27.19 -5.05 6.86
N ALA A 336 26.67 -4.62 8.00
CA ALA A 336 26.92 -5.27 9.28
C ALA A 336 26.21 -6.63 9.35
N THR A 337 26.62 -7.46 10.31
CA THR A 337 26.06 -8.80 10.49
C THR A 337 25.27 -8.91 11.77
N PHE A 338 24.21 -9.71 11.77
CA PHE A 338 23.49 -10.07 12.98
C PHE A 338 24.20 -11.17 13.77
N SER A 339 24.05 -11.12 15.09
CA SER A 339 24.38 -12.20 15.99
C SER A 339 23.33 -13.34 15.92
N ALA A 340 23.62 -14.45 16.60
CA ALA A 340 22.67 -15.56 16.71
C ALA A 340 21.44 -15.18 17.55
N ALA A 341 20.29 -15.81 17.30
CA ALA A 341 19.08 -15.60 18.10
C ALA A 341 19.31 -15.95 19.59
N GLY A 342 18.70 -15.17 20.48
CA GLY A 342 18.90 -15.23 21.94
C GLY A 342 20.11 -14.44 22.45
N THR A 343 20.76 -13.62 21.62
CA THR A 343 21.95 -12.85 22.03
C THR A 343 21.73 -11.33 22.09
N GLY A 344 20.56 -10.85 21.69
CA GLY A 344 20.14 -9.46 21.82
C GLY A 344 20.01 -9.01 23.28
N ALA A 345 19.61 -7.75 23.43
CA ALA A 345 19.34 -7.14 24.74
C ALA A 345 18.27 -7.94 25.48
N GLY A 346 18.50 -8.16 26.79
CA GLY A 346 17.61 -8.99 27.62
C GLY A 346 17.72 -10.51 27.37
N GLY A 347 18.63 -10.97 26.50
CA GLY A 347 18.80 -12.40 26.20
C GLY A 347 17.75 -12.95 25.23
N THR A 348 17.04 -12.07 24.54
CA THR A 348 16.06 -12.38 23.49
C THR A 348 16.60 -11.90 22.15
N GLY A 349 16.07 -12.43 21.04
CA GLY A 349 16.30 -11.82 19.73
C GLY A 349 17.76 -11.81 19.25
N ARG A 350 18.07 -10.90 18.32
CA ARG A 350 19.40 -10.72 17.71
C ARG A 350 19.95 -9.34 18.05
N ALA A 351 21.19 -9.08 17.66
CA ALA A 351 21.86 -7.79 17.76
C ALA A 351 22.82 -7.62 16.59
N ILE A 352 23.23 -6.40 16.27
CA ILE A 352 24.38 -6.19 15.39
C ILE A 352 25.65 -6.59 16.12
N ILE A 353 26.45 -7.46 15.51
CA ILE A 353 27.75 -7.89 16.04
C ILE A 353 28.88 -7.33 15.19
N VAL A 354 29.88 -6.74 15.86
CA VAL A 354 31.10 -6.23 15.20
C VAL A 354 32.34 -6.67 15.98
N GLN A 355 33.33 -7.20 15.27
CA GLN A 355 34.58 -7.68 15.85
C GLN A 355 35.76 -6.78 15.48
N SER A 356 36.39 -6.16 16.48
CA SER A 356 37.68 -5.50 16.31
C SER A 356 38.82 -6.51 16.44
N GLY A 357 39.90 -6.30 15.67
CA GLY A 357 41.10 -7.14 15.69
C GLY A 357 42.13 -6.71 16.74
N ASP A 358 43.08 -7.60 17.04
CA ASP A 358 44.27 -7.26 17.83
C ASP A 358 45.24 -6.38 17.02
N ASN A 359 45.96 -5.50 17.70
CA ASN A 359 47.03 -4.66 17.15
C ASN A 359 46.59 -3.66 16.06
N ALA A 360 45.40 -3.08 16.20
CA ALA A 360 44.97 -1.98 15.35
C ALA A 360 45.99 -0.82 15.34
N THR A 361 46.24 -0.25 14.16
CA THR A 361 47.10 0.92 13.99
C THR A 361 46.40 2.17 14.48
N GLN A 362 45.14 2.36 14.07
CA GLN A 362 44.29 3.48 14.41
C GLN A 362 43.02 3.05 15.14
N ASP A 363 42.45 3.96 15.92
CA ASP A 363 41.23 3.70 16.70
C ASP A 363 40.01 3.43 15.80
N TRP A 364 40.05 3.91 14.55
CA TRP A 364 39.02 3.74 13.51
C TRP A 364 39.34 2.61 12.51
N ASP A 365 40.35 1.77 12.76
CA ASP A 365 40.60 0.59 11.91
C ASP A 365 39.44 -0.42 11.97
N THR A 366 38.62 -0.34 13.03
CA THR A 366 37.30 -0.97 13.09
C THR A 366 36.29 0.06 13.54
N GLN A 367 35.23 0.22 12.75
CA GLN A 367 34.13 1.12 13.04
C GLN A 367 32.80 0.41 12.85
N PHE A 368 31.82 0.79 13.66
CA PHE A 368 30.41 0.53 13.42
C PHE A 368 29.73 1.81 12.96
N PHE A 369 28.88 1.73 11.95
CA PHE A 369 28.20 2.88 11.36
C PHE A 369 26.68 2.68 11.43
N VAL A 370 26.00 3.72 11.92
CA VAL A 370 24.54 3.88 11.84
C VAL A 370 24.27 4.94 10.79
N LYS A 371 23.85 4.51 9.60
CA LYS A 371 23.49 5.37 8.46
C LYS A 371 21.99 5.52 8.41
N VAL A 372 21.51 6.75 8.17
CA VAL A 372 20.08 7.04 8.00
C VAL A 372 19.79 7.65 6.63
N PRO A 373 18.57 7.50 6.07
CA PRO A 373 18.18 8.07 4.78
C PRO A 373 17.85 9.57 4.86
N HIS A 374 18.63 10.34 5.63
CA HIS A 374 18.49 11.78 5.80
C HIS A 374 19.87 12.45 5.84
N VAL A 375 20.00 13.58 5.15
CA VAL A 375 21.21 14.41 5.19
C VAL A 375 20.94 15.61 6.08
N PHE A 376 21.55 15.62 7.25
CA PHE A 376 21.30 16.61 8.29
C PHE A 376 21.85 17.99 7.91
N LYS A 377 21.08 19.04 8.23
CA LYS A 377 21.44 20.44 8.06
C LYS A 377 21.79 21.10 9.39
N GLU A 378 22.58 22.17 9.35
CA GLU A 378 22.84 22.98 10.54
C GLU A 378 21.54 23.45 11.20
N GLY A 379 21.45 23.29 12.52
CA GLY A 379 20.30 23.65 13.35
C GLY A 379 19.25 22.55 13.54
N GLU A 380 19.25 21.50 12.70
CA GLU A 380 18.32 20.36 12.89
C GLU A 380 18.62 19.68 14.23
N LYS A 381 17.58 19.35 15.00
CA LYS A 381 17.73 18.66 16.29
C LYS A 381 17.71 17.16 16.09
N TYR A 382 18.47 16.46 16.90
CA TYR A 382 18.52 15.01 16.90
C TYR A 382 18.39 14.40 18.30
N ARG A 383 17.92 13.16 18.35
CA ARG A 383 18.06 12.22 19.47
C ARG A 383 18.70 10.95 18.98
N PHE A 384 19.54 10.35 19.79
CA PHE A 384 20.18 9.08 19.51
C PHE A 384 20.14 8.21 20.75
N SER A 385 19.79 6.94 20.59
CA SER A 385 19.99 5.94 21.62
C SER A 385 20.41 4.60 21.05
N MET A 386 21.09 3.80 21.86
CA MET A 386 21.39 2.40 21.55
C MET A 386 21.57 1.63 22.85
N LYS A 387 21.25 0.33 22.82
CA LYS A 387 21.81 -0.63 23.77
C LYS A 387 23.13 -1.16 23.24
N VAL A 388 24.13 -1.22 24.09
CA VAL A 388 25.47 -1.67 23.72
C VAL A 388 26.11 -2.49 24.82
N LYS A 389 26.87 -3.52 24.43
CA LYS A 389 27.83 -4.24 25.29
C LYS A 389 29.05 -4.66 24.49
N ALA A 390 30.11 -5.04 25.19
CA ALA A 390 31.34 -5.54 24.59
C ALA A 390 31.87 -6.76 25.36
N SER A 391 32.79 -7.53 24.79
CA SER A 391 33.43 -8.65 25.51
C SER A 391 34.36 -8.20 26.65
N ARG A 392 34.54 -6.89 26.83
CA ARG A 392 35.40 -6.24 27.85
C ARG A 392 35.04 -4.76 27.98
N ASN A 393 35.51 -4.14 29.06
CA ASN A 393 35.33 -2.70 29.23
C ASN A 393 36.20 -1.91 28.24
N VAL A 394 35.58 -0.94 27.56
CA VAL A 394 36.23 -0.09 26.55
C VAL A 394 35.41 1.18 26.31
N SER A 395 36.08 2.31 26.10
CA SER A 395 35.44 3.54 25.63
C SER A 395 35.49 3.58 24.11
N ILE A 396 34.38 3.94 23.46
CA ILE A 396 34.29 4.10 22.00
C ILE A 396 34.02 5.56 21.68
N ASP A 397 34.72 6.12 20.71
CA ASP A 397 34.50 7.51 20.29
C ASP A 397 33.55 7.55 19.11
N SER A 398 32.62 8.52 19.10
CA SER A 398 31.74 8.73 17.97
C SER A 398 32.28 9.76 16.98
N GLN A 399 31.85 9.69 15.72
CA GLN A 399 32.18 10.62 14.65
C GLN A 399 30.94 10.85 13.77
N ALA A 400 30.84 12.03 13.16
CA ALA A 400 29.87 12.33 12.12
C ALA A 400 30.49 12.03 10.76
N HIS A 401 29.72 11.43 9.86
CA HIS A 401 30.13 10.99 8.54
C HIS A 401 29.06 11.35 7.49
N LYS A 402 29.48 11.69 6.26
CA LYS A 402 28.57 11.89 5.10
C LYS A 402 27.91 10.58 4.68
N GLU A 403 28.72 9.55 4.61
CA GLU A 403 28.42 8.16 4.26
C GLU A 403 29.38 7.28 5.10
N PRO A 404 29.11 5.98 5.31
CA PRO A 404 30.07 5.10 5.97
C PRO A 404 31.48 5.26 5.41
N GLY A 405 32.45 5.57 6.27
CA GLY A 405 33.85 5.88 5.90
C GLY A 405 34.14 7.32 5.43
N GLY A 406 33.13 8.14 5.14
CA GLY A 406 33.27 9.55 4.73
C GLY A 406 33.29 10.52 5.92
N TYR A 407 34.39 10.56 6.67
CA TYR A 407 34.56 11.37 7.88
C TYR A 407 34.24 12.87 7.69
N LEU A 408 33.54 13.46 8.66
CA LEU A 408 33.26 14.90 8.75
C LEU A 408 33.80 15.53 10.04
N HIS A 409 33.37 15.00 11.19
CA HIS A 409 33.58 15.64 12.49
C HIS A 409 33.77 14.60 13.59
N TYR A 410 34.60 14.93 14.56
CA TYR A 410 34.83 14.10 15.74
C TYR A 410 33.78 14.40 16.83
N ALA A 411 33.41 13.39 17.63
CA ALA A 411 32.48 13.48 18.75
C ALA A 411 31.05 13.91 18.36
N MET A 412 30.41 13.15 17.48
CA MET A 412 29.00 13.40 17.11
C MET A 412 28.05 13.23 18.30
N VAL A 413 28.13 12.07 18.95
CA VAL A 413 27.37 11.70 20.15
C VAL A 413 28.32 11.36 21.31
N GLY A 414 29.42 12.10 21.46
CA GLY A 414 30.39 11.89 22.54
C GLY A 414 31.12 10.53 22.49
N SER A 415 31.52 10.02 23.65
CA SER A 415 32.32 8.80 23.79
C SER A 415 31.73 7.84 24.83
N PRO A 416 30.81 6.93 24.44
CA PRO A 416 30.24 5.94 25.34
C PRO A 416 31.30 5.03 25.99
N ASP A 417 31.18 4.81 27.30
CA ASP A 417 31.91 3.74 28.00
C ASP A 417 31.08 2.45 27.96
N VAL A 418 31.61 1.43 27.29
CA VAL A 418 30.94 0.14 27.08
C VAL A 418 31.53 -0.90 28.02
N THR A 419 30.67 -1.70 28.63
CA THR A 419 31.05 -2.77 29.57
C THR A 419 30.67 -4.16 29.06
N THR A 420 30.90 -5.20 29.88
CA THR A 420 30.47 -6.57 29.58
C THR A 420 28.97 -6.79 29.70
N GLU A 421 28.25 -5.87 30.33
CA GLU A 421 26.81 -5.92 30.49
C GLU A 421 26.12 -4.99 29.49
N TRP A 422 24.87 -5.30 29.13
CA TRP A 422 24.04 -4.43 28.31
C TRP A 422 23.79 -3.10 29.02
N GLN A 423 24.07 -2.01 28.32
CA GLN A 423 23.87 -0.64 28.80
C GLN A 423 23.11 0.15 27.75
N GLU A 424 22.20 0.99 28.19
CA GLU A 424 21.56 1.98 27.33
C GLU A 424 22.41 3.25 27.29
N TYR A 425 22.70 3.71 26.08
CA TYR A 425 23.38 4.97 25.82
C TYR A 425 22.40 5.91 25.11
N THR A 426 22.31 7.16 25.57
CA THR A 426 21.45 8.20 24.99
C THR A 426 22.21 9.49 24.76
N ASN A 427 21.94 10.18 23.66
CA ASN A 427 22.48 11.51 23.34
C ASN A 427 21.43 12.34 22.60
N SER A 428 21.49 13.66 22.72
CA SER A 428 20.62 14.57 21.95
C SER A 428 21.29 15.93 21.79
N GLY A 429 20.95 16.64 20.73
CA GLY A 429 21.52 17.96 20.47
C GLY A 429 21.01 18.57 19.18
N SER A 430 21.76 19.55 18.67
CA SER A 430 21.54 20.17 17.36
C SER A 430 22.78 20.04 16.50
N ILE A 431 22.58 19.84 15.20
CA ILE A 431 23.64 19.75 14.21
C ILE A 431 24.31 21.11 14.10
N ASN A 432 25.63 21.16 14.28
CA ASN A 432 26.40 22.38 14.10
C ASN A 432 26.99 22.49 12.68
N SER A 433 27.55 23.64 12.34
CA SER A 433 28.15 23.90 11.03
C SER A 433 29.26 22.91 10.61
N SER A 434 29.97 22.29 11.56
CA SER A 434 30.99 21.28 11.26
C SER A 434 30.44 19.88 11.03
N GLN A 435 29.17 19.65 11.40
CA GLN A 435 28.45 18.39 11.23
C GLN A 435 27.48 18.44 10.03
N GLU A 436 27.24 19.61 9.44
CA GLU A 436 26.35 19.78 8.29
C GLU A 436 26.71 18.83 7.14
N GLY A 437 25.68 18.20 6.56
CA GLY A 437 25.83 17.24 5.48
C GLY A 437 26.12 15.81 5.96
N MET A 438 26.06 15.53 7.26
CA MET A 438 26.16 14.17 7.77
C MET A 438 24.89 13.36 7.50
N SER A 439 25.04 12.04 7.35
CA SER A 439 23.93 11.07 7.36
C SER A 439 24.24 9.86 8.25
N THR A 440 25.44 9.81 8.83
CA THR A 440 25.97 8.61 9.47
C THR A 440 26.67 8.96 10.78
N ILE A 441 26.37 8.22 11.85
CA ILE A 441 27.18 8.19 13.08
C ILE A 441 28.12 7.00 12.96
N ALA A 442 29.42 7.22 13.16
CA ALA A 442 30.43 6.16 13.26
C ALA A 442 30.92 6.02 14.69
N PHE A 443 31.16 4.80 15.16
CA PHE A 443 31.77 4.49 16.45
C PHE A 443 33.12 3.81 16.22
N ASN A 444 34.17 4.36 16.81
CA ASN A 444 35.53 3.83 16.74
C ASN A 444 35.71 2.71 17.77
N LEU A 445 35.86 1.47 17.27
CA LEU A 445 35.84 0.25 18.09
C LEU A 445 37.23 -0.30 18.41
N ALA A 446 38.30 0.29 17.88
CA ALA A 446 39.67 -0.21 18.00
C ALA A 446 40.58 0.58 18.96
N LYS A 447 40.01 1.49 19.78
CA LYS A 447 40.73 2.45 20.64
C LYS A 447 41.78 1.84 21.58
N ASN A 448 41.55 0.62 22.05
CA ASN A 448 42.48 -0.10 22.94
C ASN A 448 43.34 -1.14 22.22
N LYS A 449 43.23 -1.24 20.89
CA LYS A 449 44.06 -2.09 20.02
C LYS A 449 44.06 -3.57 20.40
N LEU A 450 42.96 -4.01 20.98
CA LEU A 450 42.76 -5.36 21.50
C LEU A 450 41.45 -5.90 20.94
N ALA A 451 41.47 -7.17 20.57
CA ALA A 451 40.33 -7.84 19.99
C ALA A 451 39.13 -7.75 20.94
N THR A 452 38.05 -7.18 20.44
CA THR A 452 36.83 -6.94 21.22
C THR A 452 35.63 -7.23 20.34
N THR A 453 34.67 -7.99 20.89
CA THR A 453 33.38 -8.24 20.23
C THR A 453 32.37 -7.27 20.81
N PHE A 454 31.73 -6.49 19.96
CA PHE A 454 30.69 -5.54 20.32
C PHE A 454 29.33 -6.06 19.87
N TYR A 455 28.31 -5.74 20.66
CA TYR A 455 26.91 -5.99 20.34
C TYR A 455 26.14 -4.69 20.46
N PHE A 456 25.34 -4.36 19.45
CA PHE A 456 24.49 -3.18 19.41
C PHE A 456 23.05 -3.60 19.12
N ASP A 457 22.12 -3.03 19.87
CA ASP A 457 20.69 -3.37 19.79
C ASP A 457 19.84 -2.15 20.15
N ASP A 458 18.54 -2.17 19.85
CA ASP A 458 17.61 -1.05 20.08
C ASP A 458 18.18 0.31 19.65
N ILE A 459 18.68 0.38 18.40
CA ILE A 459 19.40 1.53 17.85
C ILE A 459 18.40 2.51 17.26
N VAL A 460 18.38 3.74 17.77
CA VAL A 460 17.45 4.79 17.41
C VAL A 460 18.22 6.05 17.04
N PHE A 461 17.92 6.65 15.89
CA PHE A 461 18.48 7.93 15.48
C PHE A 461 17.35 8.79 14.89
N GLU A 462 16.93 9.79 15.65
CA GLU A 462 15.73 10.58 15.38
C GLU A 462 16.07 12.01 14.98
N ILE A 463 15.20 12.60 14.16
CA ILE A 463 15.14 14.02 13.86
C ILE A 463 13.87 14.63 14.46
N GLU A 464 13.96 15.88 14.93
CA GLU A 464 12.77 16.65 15.32
C GLU A 464 12.05 17.17 14.07
N GLU A 465 10.81 16.74 13.86
CA GLU A 465 9.89 17.29 12.86
C GLU A 465 8.82 18.14 13.55
N SER A 466 8.13 18.99 12.79
CA SER A 466 6.99 19.75 13.29
C SER A 466 5.90 19.90 12.23
N GLY A 467 4.65 19.93 12.66
CA GLY A 467 3.50 19.97 11.76
C GLY A 467 2.16 19.89 12.50
N ASN A 468 1.08 19.83 11.74
CA ASN A 468 -0.29 19.72 12.27
C ASN A 468 -0.82 18.28 12.24
N THR A 469 -0.06 17.37 11.62
CA THR A 469 -0.35 15.93 11.52
C THR A 469 0.94 15.16 11.77
N ILE A 470 0.84 13.98 12.38
CA ILE A 470 1.97 13.09 12.66
C ILE A 470 1.82 11.85 11.76
N PRO A 471 2.81 11.54 10.91
CA PRO A 471 2.79 10.31 10.13
C PRO A 471 2.72 9.08 11.02
N LEU A 472 1.89 8.11 10.64
CA LEU A 472 1.88 6.80 11.30
C LEU A 472 3.24 6.10 11.14
N THR A 473 3.70 5.46 12.21
CA THR A 473 4.91 4.63 12.14
C THR A 473 4.67 3.40 11.24
N PRO A 474 5.73 2.76 10.71
CA PRO A 474 5.59 1.50 9.97
C PRO A 474 4.80 0.43 10.74
N GLU A 475 5.00 0.32 12.05
CA GLU A 475 4.32 -0.63 12.92
C GLU A 475 2.83 -0.30 13.06
N GLU A 476 2.49 0.99 13.22
CA GLU A 476 1.10 1.43 13.27
C GLU A 476 0.39 1.19 11.95
N LYS A 477 1.04 1.48 10.81
CA LYS A 477 0.52 1.17 9.46
C LYS A 477 0.30 -0.34 9.30
N LYS A 478 1.26 -1.15 9.73
CA LYS A 478 1.16 -2.61 9.69
C LYS A 478 -0.04 -3.10 10.51
N GLU A 479 -0.23 -2.57 11.72
CA GLU A 479 -1.34 -2.94 12.60
C GLU A 479 -2.70 -2.57 11.99
N VAL A 480 -2.90 -1.31 11.56
CA VAL A 480 -4.20 -0.88 11.01
C VAL A 480 -4.55 -1.61 9.73
N LEU A 481 -3.58 -1.87 8.86
CA LEU A 481 -3.80 -2.63 7.62
C LEU A 481 -4.06 -4.12 7.89
N THR A 482 -3.39 -4.72 8.89
CA THR A 482 -3.68 -6.10 9.31
C THR A 482 -5.10 -6.22 9.86
N ASN A 483 -5.55 -5.24 10.65
CA ASN A 483 -6.93 -5.19 11.15
C ASN A 483 -7.96 -5.03 10.02
N ALA A 484 -7.66 -4.18 9.03
CA ALA A 484 -8.51 -4.02 7.85
C ALA A 484 -8.61 -5.33 7.02
N MET A 485 -7.48 -6.01 6.82
CA MET A 485 -7.42 -7.33 6.19
C MET A 485 -8.25 -8.36 6.97
N GLU A 486 -8.10 -8.43 8.29
CA GLU A 486 -8.87 -9.35 9.13
C GLU A 486 -10.38 -9.12 9.03
N ASN A 487 -10.83 -7.86 9.11
CA ASN A 487 -12.24 -7.51 8.97
C ASN A 487 -12.81 -7.90 7.60
N TRP A 488 -12.05 -7.66 6.54
CA TRP A 488 -12.41 -8.06 5.17
C TRP A 488 -12.53 -9.58 5.03
N VAL A 489 -11.49 -10.32 5.43
CA VAL A 489 -11.43 -11.78 5.33
C VAL A 489 -12.57 -12.40 6.14
N LYS A 490 -12.77 -11.95 7.38
CA LYS A 490 -13.85 -12.41 8.25
C LYS A 490 -15.22 -12.19 7.61
N GLY A 491 -15.50 -10.98 7.14
CA GLY A 491 -16.78 -10.63 6.51
C GLY A 491 -17.07 -11.49 5.27
N MET A 492 -16.06 -11.73 4.44
CA MET A 492 -16.20 -12.60 3.27
C MET A 492 -16.49 -14.06 3.65
N MET A 493 -15.76 -14.61 4.62
CA MET A 493 -15.98 -15.99 5.09
C MET A 493 -17.37 -16.17 5.71
N GLU A 494 -17.81 -15.21 6.53
CA GLU A 494 -19.14 -15.20 7.15
C GLU A 494 -20.25 -15.10 6.09
N ALA A 495 -20.10 -14.20 5.10
CA ALA A 495 -21.05 -14.04 4.00
C ALA A 495 -21.19 -15.31 3.15
N CYS A 496 -20.13 -16.11 3.05
CA CYS A 496 -20.14 -17.38 2.33
C CYS A 496 -20.80 -18.52 3.13
N GLY A 497 -21.08 -18.34 4.43
CA GLY A 497 -21.75 -19.32 5.27
C GLY A 497 -21.09 -20.71 5.29
N GLY A 498 -19.77 -20.77 5.08
CA GLY A 498 -18.99 -22.01 4.96
C GLY A 498 -19.27 -22.85 3.70
N TYR A 499 -20.02 -22.34 2.72
CA TYR A 499 -20.33 -23.05 1.48
C TYR A 499 -19.17 -23.06 0.47
N VAL A 500 -18.42 -21.96 0.39
CA VAL A 500 -17.23 -21.85 -0.47
C VAL A 500 -16.08 -22.59 0.20
N LYS A 501 -15.54 -23.62 -0.46
CA LYS A 501 -14.53 -24.54 0.10
C LYS A 501 -13.14 -24.42 -0.52
N ALA A 502 -12.99 -23.61 -1.55
CA ALA A 502 -11.69 -23.37 -2.17
C ALA A 502 -11.56 -21.92 -2.59
N TRP A 503 -10.37 -21.36 -2.40
CA TRP A 503 -10.10 -19.94 -2.61
C TRP A 503 -8.74 -19.72 -3.22
N ASP A 504 -8.69 -18.81 -4.20
CA ASP A 504 -7.50 -18.00 -4.40
C ASP A 504 -7.42 -17.03 -3.22
N VAL A 505 -6.41 -17.23 -2.37
CA VAL A 505 -6.20 -16.37 -1.20
C VAL A 505 -5.38 -15.15 -1.58
N VAL A 506 -4.37 -15.34 -2.42
CA VAL A 506 -3.56 -14.25 -2.97
C VAL A 506 -3.51 -14.41 -4.48
N ASN A 507 -3.91 -13.36 -5.18
CA ASN A 507 -3.87 -13.28 -6.63
C ASN A 507 -2.68 -12.44 -7.08
N GLU A 508 -1.93 -12.96 -8.05
CA GLU A 508 -0.85 -12.29 -8.77
C GLU A 508 0.21 -11.63 -7.88
N PRO A 509 0.81 -12.38 -6.94
CA PRO A 509 1.80 -11.80 -6.05
C PRO A 509 3.10 -11.40 -6.77
N LEU A 510 3.45 -11.97 -7.93
CA LEU A 510 4.76 -11.78 -8.56
C LEU A 510 4.79 -10.72 -9.67
N ALA A 511 5.82 -9.87 -9.65
CA ALA A 511 6.04 -8.78 -10.60
C ALA A 511 6.56 -9.23 -11.99
N GLY A 512 7.05 -10.46 -12.10
CA GLY A 512 7.58 -10.98 -13.37
C GLY A 512 9.01 -10.51 -13.70
N ALA A 513 9.76 -10.01 -12.71
CA ALA A 513 11.14 -9.60 -12.85
C ALA A 513 11.91 -9.81 -11.53
N ASP A 514 13.20 -10.07 -11.65
CA ASP A 514 14.18 -10.12 -10.56
C ASP A 514 14.90 -8.76 -10.51
N LYS A 515 14.55 -7.91 -9.55
CA LYS A 515 15.15 -6.58 -9.36
C LYS A 515 16.22 -6.57 -8.29
N ASP A 516 16.18 -7.49 -7.34
CA ASP A 516 17.15 -7.57 -6.24
C ASP A 516 18.38 -8.43 -6.57
N GLY A 517 18.32 -9.21 -7.66
CA GLY A 517 19.40 -10.03 -8.19
C GLY A 517 19.54 -11.40 -7.51
N ASP A 518 18.52 -11.85 -6.77
CA ASP A 518 18.55 -13.11 -6.03
C ASP A 518 18.28 -14.37 -6.88
N GLY A 519 17.93 -14.17 -8.16
CA GLY A 519 17.62 -15.22 -9.14
C GLY A 519 16.13 -15.59 -9.22
N TRP A 520 15.27 -14.94 -8.43
CA TRP A 520 13.82 -15.17 -8.41
C TRP A 520 13.06 -13.88 -8.71
N TYR A 521 11.85 -14.02 -9.27
CA TYR A 521 11.00 -12.86 -9.48
C TYR A 521 10.43 -12.35 -8.17
N ASP A 522 10.47 -11.02 -8.01
CA ASP A 522 10.05 -10.31 -6.82
C ASP A 522 8.53 -10.33 -6.64
N LEU A 523 8.11 -10.08 -5.41
CA LEU A 523 6.74 -9.70 -5.13
C LEU A 523 6.42 -8.33 -5.72
N GLN A 524 5.16 -8.10 -6.07
CA GLN A 524 4.73 -6.80 -6.58
C GLN A 524 4.83 -5.71 -5.52
N SER A 525 5.46 -4.60 -5.90
CA SER A 525 5.71 -3.42 -5.09
C SER A 525 5.46 -2.16 -5.92
N VAL A 526 5.08 -1.07 -5.27
CA VAL A 526 5.07 0.27 -5.91
C VAL A 526 6.39 0.60 -6.61
N ASN A 527 7.51 0.02 -6.15
CA ASN A 527 8.85 0.28 -6.66
C ASN A 527 9.23 -0.52 -7.91
N ASN A 528 8.48 -1.57 -8.28
CA ASN A 528 8.80 -2.43 -9.41
C ASN A 528 7.71 -2.53 -10.48
N VAL A 529 6.66 -1.70 -10.38
CA VAL A 529 5.56 -1.61 -11.36
C VAL A 529 5.59 -0.30 -12.16
N SER A 530 4.67 -0.15 -13.13
CA SER A 530 4.53 1.10 -13.87
C SER A 530 4.03 2.23 -12.94
N ALA A 531 4.30 3.49 -13.30
CA ALA A 531 3.82 4.63 -12.53
C ALA A 531 2.28 4.71 -12.47
N GLU A 532 1.58 4.19 -13.48
CA GLU A 532 0.12 4.11 -13.49
C GLU A 532 -0.38 3.04 -12.53
N ASP A 533 0.25 1.86 -12.52
CA ASP A 533 -0.10 0.78 -11.59
C ASP A 533 0.20 1.17 -10.15
N ALA A 534 1.35 1.82 -9.90
CA ALA A 534 1.74 2.38 -8.61
C ALA A 534 0.68 3.33 -8.02
N LYS A 535 -0.05 4.04 -8.89
CA LYS A 535 -1.10 4.98 -8.50
C LYS A 535 -2.47 4.30 -8.28
N ASN A 536 -2.77 3.29 -9.08
CA ASN A 536 -4.11 2.70 -9.16
C ASN A 536 -4.27 1.42 -8.33
N ASN A 537 -3.19 0.80 -7.87
CA ASN A 537 -3.20 -0.44 -7.09
C ASN A 537 -2.70 -0.20 -5.66
N PHE A 538 -2.90 -1.20 -4.80
CA PHE A 538 -2.42 -1.18 -3.42
C PHE A 538 -1.59 -2.44 -3.14
N TYR A 539 -0.31 -2.26 -2.84
CA TYR A 539 0.64 -3.37 -2.68
C TYR A 539 0.81 -3.71 -1.21
N TRP A 540 0.10 -4.74 -0.75
CA TRP A 540 0.12 -5.18 0.66
C TRP A 540 1.53 -5.43 1.22
N GLN A 541 2.43 -5.95 0.39
CA GLN A 541 3.80 -6.27 0.80
C GLN A 541 4.62 -5.02 1.16
N ASP A 542 4.31 -3.86 0.58
CA ASP A 542 5.02 -2.59 0.86
C ASP A 542 4.83 -2.13 2.32
N TYR A 543 3.79 -2.63 2.99
CA TYR A 543 3.48 -2.30 4.39
C TYR A 543 3.58 -3.49 5.35
N LEU A 544 3.29 -4.70 4.86
CA LEU A 544 3.23 -5.91 5.69
C LEU A 544 4.44 -6.85 5.49
N GLY A 545 5.33 -6.55 4.54
CA GLY A 545 6.41 -7.44 4.13
C GLY A 545 5.88 -8.69 3.40
N ASP A 546 6.74 -9.68 3.16
CA ASP A 546 6.36 -10.96 2.52
C ASP A 546 5.42 -11.81 3.38
N ASP A 547 5.26 -11.49 4.67
CA ASP A 547 4.34 -12.11 5.62
C ASP A 547 2.86 -11.87 5.33
N TYR A 548 2.52 -10.91 4.46
CA TYR A 548 1.11 -10.63 4.13
C TYR A 548 0.39 -11.87 3.58
N VAL A 549 1.09 -12.72 2.82
CA VAL A 549 0.54 -13.99 2.30
C VAL A 549 0.25 -14.96 3.43
N ARG A 550 1.20 -15.14 4.36
CA ARG A 550 1.02 -16.01 5.53
C ARG A 550 -0.16 -15.54 6.38
N THR A 551 -0.24 -14.23 6.62
CA THR A 551 -1.33 -13.58 7.37
C THR A 551 -2.68 -13.84 6.70
N ALA A 552 -2.79 -13.64 5.39
CA ALA A 552 -4.02 -13.90 4.64
C ALA A 552 -4.46 -15.37 4.71
N ILE A 553 -3.52 -16.31 4.57
CA ILE A 553 -3.77 -17.75 4.70
C ILE A 553 -4.26 -18.08 6.11
N GLN A 554 -3.60 -17.56 7.15
CA GLN A 554 -3.98 -17.78 8.54
C GLN A 554 -5.38 -17.25 8.84
N LEU A 555 -5.68 -16.01 8.46
CA LEU A 555 -6.98 -15.39 8.66
C LEU A 555 -8.08 -16.13 7.91
N THR A 556 -7.80 -16.55 6.66
CA THR A 556 -8.75 -17.32 5.87
C THR A 556 -9.07 -18.64 6.57
N ARG A 557 -8.06 -19.39 7.02
CA ARG A 557 -8.29 -20.63 7.80
C ARG A 557 -8.98 -20.40 9.15
N LYS A 558 -8.72 -19.26 9.81
CA LYS A 558 -9.32 -18.90 11.10
C LYS A 558 -10.84 -18.68 10.98
N TYR A 559 -11.29 -18.04 9.91
CA TYR A 559 -12.70 -17.65 9.73
C TYR A 559 -13.49 -18.54 8.77
N GLY A 560 -12.81 -19.24 7.85
CA GLY A 560 -13.43 -20.19 6.94
C GLY A 560 -13.56 -21.59 7.53
N PRO A 561 -14.20 -22.53 6.79
CA PRO A 561 -14.38 -23.90 7.26
C PRO A 561 -13.06 -24.70 7.30
N GLU A 562 -12.99 -25.72 8.16
CA GLU A 562 -11.78 -26.53 8.40
C GLU A 562 -11.24 -27.25 7.15
N ASP A 563 -12.13 -27.65 6.23
CA ASP A 563 -11.81 -28.45 5.06
C ASP A 563 -11.40 -27.64 3.82
N MET A 564 -11.16 -26.33 3.97
CA MET A 564 -10.82 -25.46 2.84
C MET A 564 -9.51 -25.82 2.13
N LYS A 565 -9.49 -25.53 0.82
CA LYS A 565 -8.32 -25.58 -0.05
C LYS A 565 -7.90 -24.17 -0.46
N LEU A 566 -6.70 -23.76 -0.07
CA LEU A 566 -6.20 -22.41 -0.29
C LEU A 566 -5.10 -22.40 -1.34
N PHE A 567 -5.29 -21.58 -2.36
CA PHE A 567 -4.44 -21.47 -3.53
C PHE A 567 -3.75 -20.10 -3.57
N ILE A 568 -2.54 -20.08 -4.15
CA ILE A 568 -1.92 -18.87 -4.67
C ILE A 568 -2.08 -18.91 -6.19
N ASN A 569 -2.68 -17.87 -6.77
CA ASN A 569 -3.03 -17.80 -8.19
C ASN A 569 -2.15 -16.78 -8.91
N ASP A 570 -1.67 -17.10 -10.11
CA ASP A 570 -0.92 -16.14 -10.94
C ASP A 570 -1.09 -16.43 -12.45
N TYR A 571 -0.79 -15.43 -13.28
CA TYR A 571 -0.79 -15.48 -14.74
C TYR A 571 0.63 -15.63 -15.30
N ASN A 572 0.72 -15.98 -16.59
CA ASN A 572 1.98 -16.21 -17.29
C ASN A 572 2.86 -17.27 -16.60
N LEU A 573 2.27 -18.30 -16.00
CA LEU A 573 3.04 -19.42 -15.46
C LEU A 573 3.50 -20.36 -16.59
N GLU A 574 2.78 -20.31 -17.72
CA GLU A 574 3.01 -21.03 -18.97
C GLU A 574 3.98 -20.33 -19.94
N SER A 575 4.56 -19.20 -19.54
CA SER A 575 5.36 -18.33 -20.42
C SER A 575 6.61 -19.00 -20.97
N ASP A 576 6.89 -18.73 -22.25
CA ASP A 576 8.07 -19.22 -22.96
C ASP A 576 9.23 -18.22 -22.99
N TRP A 577 8.93 -16.92 -22.95
CA TRP A 577 9.95 -15.86 -23.01
C TRP A 577 10.86 -15.81 -21.78
N ASP A 578 10.42 -16.36 -20.65
CA ASP A 578 11.19 -16.47 -19.41
C ASP A 578 11.49 -17.93 -19.02
N ASP A 579 11.23 -18.89 -19.91
CA ASP A 579 11.42 -20.32 -19.62
C ASP A 579 10.65 -20.78 -18.35
N ASN A 580 9.40 -20.34 -18.19
CA ASN A 580 8.57 -20.52 -16.99
C ASN A 580 9.19 -19.98 -15.68
N MET A 581 10.07 -18.96 -15.76
CA MET A 581 10.73 -18.43 -14.56
C MET A 581 9.71 -17.95 -13.53
N LYS A 582 8.62 -17.29 -13.94
CA LYS A 582 7.58 -16.85 -13.01
C LYS A 582 6.99 -18.00 -12.18
N LEU A 583 6.75 -19.17 -12.80
CA LEU A 583 6.32 -20.37 -12.07
C LEU A 583 7.38 -20.90 -11.12
N LYS A 584 8.64 -20.98 -11.57
CA LYS A 584 9.75 -21.42 -10.72
C LYS A 584 9.88 -20.52 -9.48
N SER A 585 9.76 -19.21 -9.66
CA SER A 585 9.73 -18.23 -8.57
C SER A 585 8.52 -18.40 -7.66
N LEU A 586 7.32 -18.65 -8.21
CA LEU A 586 6.13 -18.88 -7.40
C LEU A 586 6.26 -20.12 -6.51
N ILE A 587 6.82 -21.22 -7.05
CA ILE A 587 7.12 -22.42 -6.27
C ILE A 587 8.11 -22.10 -5.14
N ASN A 588 9.20 -21.38 -5.44
CA ASN A 588 10.18 -20.96 -4.44
C ASN A 588 9.56 -20.07 -3.34
N TRP A 589 8.69 -19.13 -3.69
CA TRP A 589 7.96 -18.30 -2.73
C TRP A 589 7.00 -19.11 -1.86
N ILE A 590 6.27 -20.05 -2.44
CA ILE A 590 5.41 -20.97 -1.68
C ILE A 590 6.23 -21.77 -0.68
N GLU A 591 7.35 -22.38 -1.10
CA GLU A 591 8.26 -23.10 -0.21
C GLU A 591 8.76 -22.21 0.93
N ARG A 592 9.08 -20.94 0.65
CA ARG A 592 9.48 -19.95 1.68
C ARG A 592 8.34 -19.65 2.65
N TRP A 593 7.11 -19.43 2.16
CA TRP A 593 5.96 -19.15 3.02
C TRP A 593 5.60 -20.30 3.95
N GLU A 594 5.82 -21.53 3.50
CA GLU A 594 5.51 -22.75 4.26
C GLU A 594 6.56 -23.17 5.29
N LYS A 595 7.75 -22.52 5.33
CA LYS A 595 8.84 -22.86 6.28
C LYS A 595 8.39 -22.89 7.75
N ASP A 596 7.46 -22.02 8.13
CA ASP A 596 7.00 -21.88 9.52
C ASP A 596 5.65 -22.57 9.78
N GLY A 597 5.25 -23.51 8.90
CA GLY A 597 4.05 -24.31 9.06
C GLY A 597 2.77 -23.72 8.45
N THR A 598 2.84 -22.56 7.79
CA THR A 598 1.77 -22.08 6.90
C THR A 598 1.47 -23.17 5.87
N LYS A 599 0.19 -23.47 5.65
CA LYS A 599 -0.22 -24.49 4.69
C LYS A 599 -0.87 -23.84 3.46
N ILE A 600 -0.24 -23.98 2.31
CA ILE A 600 -0.79 -23.62 1.00
C ILE A 600 -1.12 -24.92 0.26
N ASP A 601 -2.40 -25.14 -0.02
CA ASP A 601 -2.88 -26.42 -0.57
C ASP A 601 -2.64 -26.54 -2.08
N GLY A 602 -2.61 -25.41 -2.80
CA GLY A 602 -2.62 -25.43 -4.25
C GLY A 602 -1.98 -24.23 -4.96
N ILE A 603 -1.77 -24.41 -6.26
CA ILE A 603 -1.35 -23.38 -7.20
C ILE A 603 -2.44 -23.21 -8.26
N GLY A 604 -2.90 -21.98 -8.42
CA GLY A 604 -3.76 -21.56 -9.52
C GLY A 604 -2.91 -21.04 -10.68
N THR A 605 -3.16 -21.56 -11.88
CA THR A 605 -2.61 -21.00 -13.13
C THR A 605 -3.75 -20.43 -13.95
N GLN A 606 -3.72 -19.12 -14.19
CA GLN A 606 -4.82 -18.43 -14.90
C GLN A 606 -4.97 -18.93 -16.33
N MET A 607 -3.85 -19.10 -17.04
CA MET A 607 -3.79 -19.51 -18.45
C MET A 607 -4.60 -18.61 -19.40
N HIS A 608 -4.39 -17.30 -19.30
CA HIS A 608 -4.85 -16.34 -20.31
C HIS A 608 -3.98 -16.42 -21.57
N VAL A 609 -4.24 -17.43 -22.40
CA VAL A 609 -3.41 -17.76 -23.56
C VAL A 609 -3.96 -17.20 -24.87
N SER A 610 -3.18 -17.32 -25.94
CA SER A 610 -3.61 -17.08 -27.31
C SER A 610 -3.07 -18.18 -28.22
N TYR A 611 -3.83 -18.57 -29.24
CA TYR A 611 -3.31 -19.36 -30.35
C TYR A 611 -2.50 -18.45 -31.29
N TYR A 612 -1.29 -18.85 -31.67
CA TYR A 612 -0.46 -18.08 -32.60
C TYR A 612 -0.47 -18.72 -33.99
N LEU A 613 -0.79 -17.95 -35.03
CA LEU A 613 -0.72 -18.46 -36.42
C LEU A 613 0.72 -18.76 -36.86
N ASN A 614 1.71 -18.09 -36.27
CA ASN A 614 3.10 -18.47 -36.45
C ASN A 614 3.39 -19.82 -35.77
N SER A 615 3.62 -20.86 -36.58
CA SER A 615 3.78 -22.23 -36.10
C SER A 615 4.99 -22.44 -35.19
N ALA A 616 6.08 -21.70 -35.39
CA ALA A 616 7.26 -21.79 -34.52
C ALA A 616 6.97 -21.20 -33.13
N THR A 617 6.28 -20.06 -33.09
CA THR A 617 5.81 -19.46 -31.83
C THR A 617 4.81 -20.38 -31.14
N GLN A 618 3.80 -20.89 -31.86
CA GLN A 618 2.80 -21.80 -31.28
C GLN A 618 3.44 -23.06 -30.70
N LYS A 619 4.41 -23.65 -31.40
CA LYS A 619 5.17 -24.82 -30.91
C LYS A 619 5.92 -24.51 -29.60
N SER A 620 6.54 -23.32 -29.52
CA SER A 620 7.20 -22.85 -28.30
C SER A 620 6.23 -22.72 -27.13
N LYS A 621 5.03 -22.16 -27.37
CA LYS A 621 3.97 -22.06 -26.35
C LYS A 621 3.52 -23.44 -25.87
N GLU A 622 3.31 -24.38 -26.77
CA GLU A 622 2.93 -25.76 -26.42
C GLU A 622 3.99 -26.47 -25.57
N ASP A 623 5.27 -26.32 -25.92
CA ASP A 623 6.38 -26.89 -25.16
C ASP A 623 6.44 -26.32 -23.73
N HIS A 624 6.19 -25.02 -23.57
CA HIS A 624 6.21 -24.37 -22.26
C HIS A 624 4.95 -24.62 -21.43
N VAL A 625 3.80 -24.90 -22.05
CA VAL A 625 2.62 -25.44 -21.35
C VAL A 625 2.92 -26.82 -20.78
N VAL A 626 3.56 -27.72 -21.56
CA VAL A 626 3.96 -29.05 -21.07
C VAL A 626 4.95 -28.92 -19.90
N LYS A 627 5.97 -28.07 -20.07
CA LYS A 627 6.96 -27.80 -19.01
C LYS A 627 6.33 -27.22 -17.75
N MET A 628 5.40 -26.28 -17.89
CA MET A 628 4.62 -25.73 -16.77
C MET A 628 3.91 -26.85 -16.01
N PHE A 629 3.21 -27.76 -16.69
CA PHE A 629 2.53 -28.87 -16.01
C PHE A 629 3.49 -29.84 -15.32
N GLU A 630 4.66 -30.14 -15.88
CA GLU A 630 5.66 -30.97 -15.20
C GLU A 630 6.23 -30.29 -13.95
N LEU A 631 6.45 -28.97 -13.98
CA LEU A 631 6.85 -28.18 -12.81
C LEU A 631 5.75 -28.14 -11.75
N LEU A 632 4.49 -27.92 -12.15
CA LEU A 632 3.33 -27.91 -11.25
C LEU A 632 3.14 -29.28 -10.59
N LYS A 633 3.25 -30.38 -11.35
CA LYS A 633 3.26 -31.74 -10.81
C LYS A 633 4.37 -31.91 -9.76
N ALA A 634 5.59 -31.49 -10.07
CA ALA A 634 6.73 -31.62 -9.18
C ALA A 634 6.56 -30.86 -7.84
N SER A 635 5.77 -29.78 -7.82
CA SER A 635 5.46 -29.03 -6.60
C SER A 635 4.70 -29.83 -5.53
N GLY A 636 4.03 -30.93 -5.91
CA GLY A 636 3.18 -31.71 -5.00
C GLY A 636 1.87 -31.03 -4.59
N LYS A 637 1.58 -29.83 -5.10
CA LYS A 637 0.38 -29.05 -4.78
C LYS A 637 -0.85 -29.49 -5.58
N LEU A 638 -2.04 -29.12 -5.10
CA LEU A 638 -3.25 -29.16 -5.92
C LEU A 638 -3.12 -28.14 -7.06
N ILE A 639 -3.47 -28.53 -8.27
CA ILE A 639 -3.34 -27.70 -9.47
C ILE A 639 -4.73 -27.36 -9.98
N LYS A 640 -5.01 -26.07 -10.12
CA LYS A 640 -6.21 -25.56 -10.78
C LYS A 640 -5.80 -24.71 -11.97
N ILE A 641 -6.37 -24.99 -13.14
CA ILE A 641 -6.42 -23.99 -14.21
C ILE A 641 -7.60 -23.08 -13.85
N SER A 642 -7.32 -21.85 -13.43
CA SER A 642 -8.28 -21.01 -12.71
C SER A 642 -9.10 -20.10 -13.62
N GLU A 643 -8.57 -19.70 -14.78
CA GLU A 643 -9.16 -18.64 -15.60
C GLU A 643 -8.93 -18.84 -17.11
N LEU A 644 -8.94 -20.10 -17.58
CA LEU A 644 -8.60 -20.41 -18.97
C LEU A 644 -9.52 -19.68 -19.95
N ASP A 645 -8.90 -18.90 -20.82
CA ASP A 645 -9.52 -18.33 -22.00
C ASP A 645 -8.46 -18.15 -23.11
N MET A 646 -8.90 -18.15 -24.37
CA MET A 646 -7.99 -18.22 -25.52
C MET A 646 -8.35 -17.21 -26.59
N GLY A 647 -7.45 -16.24 -26.80
CA GLY A 647 -7.47 -15.37 -27.97
C GLY A 647 -6.80 -16.03 -29.18
N ILE A 648 -6.65 -15.27 -30.26
CA ILE A 648 -5.86 -15.68 -31.42
C ILE A 648 -5.06 -14.51 -31.96
N VAL A 649 -3.84 -14.80 -32.39
CA VAL A 649 -2.86 -13.83 -32.86
C VAL A 649 -2.37 -14.21 -34.26
N ASP A 650 -2.34 -13.22 -35.17
CA ASP A 650 -1.89 -13.41 -36.55
C ASP A 650 -0.37 -13.64 -36.66
N GLU A 651 0.13 -13.88 -37.88
CA GLU A 651 1.56 -14.13 -38.11
C GLU A 651 2.47 -12.93 -37.73
N ASN A 652 1.90 -11.73 -37.61
CA ASN A 652 2.62 -10.50 -37.28
C ASN A 652 2.52 -10.13 -35.80
N GLY A 653 1.83 -10.93 -34.97
CA GLY A 653 1.66 -10.66 -33.56
C GLY A 653 0.43 -9.80 -33.21
N ASN A 654 -0.49 -9.55 -34.15
CA ASN A 654 -1.71 -8.78 -33.88
C ASN A 654 -2.87 -9.67 -33.45
N GLU A 655 -3.66 -9.21 -32.48
CA GLU A 655 -4.89 -9.90 -32.06
C GLU A 655 -5.94 -9.95 -33.18
N ILE A 656 -6.56 -11.11 -33.38
CA ILE A 656 -7.70 -11.28 -34.27
C ILE A 656 -8.99 -11.21 -33.45
N LYS A 657 -9.85 -10.24 -33.79
CA LYS A 657 -11.15 -10.03 -33.15
C LYS A 657 -12.20 -11.01 -33.67
N THR A 658 -13.24 -11.25 -32.87
CA THR A 658 -14.35 -12.16 -33.18
C THR A 658 -14.97 -11.90 -34.55
N ALA A 659 -15.14 -10.64 -34.93
CA ALA A 659 -15.71 -10.25 -36.22
C ALA A 659 -14.87 -10.67 -37.45
N ASN A 660 -13.57 -10.91 -37.27
CA ASN A 660 -12.63 -11.25 -38.32
C ASN A 660 -12.16 -12.71 -38.25
N LEU A 661 -12.73 -13.50 -37.33
CA LEU A 661 -12.31 -14.87 -37.06
C LEU A 661 -12.90 -15.83 -38.10
N THR A 662 -12.05 -16.61 -38.75
CA THR A 662 -12.49 -17.62 -39.73
C THR A 662 -12.81 -18.96 -39.06
N PHE A 663 -13.54 -19.83 -39.75
CA PHE A 663 -13.84 -21.19 -39.27
C PHE A 663 -12.57 -22.03 -39.09
N GLU A 664 -11.62 -21.96 -40.03
CA GLU A 664 -10.35 -22.71 -39.94
C GLU A 664 -9.51 -22.26 -38.75
N GLN A 665 -9.51 -20.95 -38.46
CA GLN A 665 -8.87 -20.42 -37.25
C GLN A 665 -9.54 -20.93 -35.97
N GLN A 666 -10.87 -21.09 -35.95
CA GLN A 666 -11.57 -21.71 -34.82
C GLN A 666 -11.19 -23.18 -34.63
N LEU A 667 -10.94 -23.92 -35.70
CA LEU A 667 -10.44 -25.30 -35.63
C LEU A 667 -9.02 -25.36 -35.05
N LEU A 668 -8.15 -24.42 -35.41
CA LEU A 668 -6.80 -24.32 -34.82
C LEU A 668 -6.86 -24.02 -33.31
N MET A 669 -7.69 -23.06 -32.90
CA MET A 669 -7.95 -22.78 -31.49
C MET A 669 -8.54 -24.00 -30.77
N SER A 670 -9.42 -24.75 -31.43
CA SER A 670 -10.03 -25.97 -30.90
C SER A 670 -8.97 -27.03 -30.59
N GLU A 671 -8.04 -27.28 -31.51
CA GLU A 671 -6.95 -28.23 -31.28
C GLU A 671 -6.03 -27.78 -30.12
N TYR A 672 -5.81 -26.47 -29.95
CA TYR A 672 -4.99 -25.99 -28.84
C TYR A 672 -5.72 -26.09 -27.48
N TYR A 673 -7.02 -25.81 -27.42
CA TYR A 673 -7.83 -26.11 -26.23
C TYR A 673 -7.75 -27.59 -25.86
N LYS A 674 -7.95 -28.46 -26.85
CA LYS A 674 -7.83 -29.92 -26.70
C LYS A 674 -6.46 -30.30 -26.16
N PHE A 675 -5.39 -29.75 -26.74
CA PHE A 675 -4.02 -29.98 -26.28
C PHE A 675 -3.83 -29.60 -24.82
N ILE A 676 -4.19 -28.37 -24.41
CA ILE A 676 -4.00 -27.90 -23.03
C ILE A 676 -4.75 -28.78 -22.03
N VAL A 677 -6.05 -29.01 -22.27
CA VAL A 677 -6.91 -29.77 -21.36
C VAL A 677 -6.45 -31.23 -21.29
N LYS A 678 -6.11 -31.84 -22.43
CA LYS A 678 -5.57 -33.21 -22.46
C LYS A 678 -4.25 -33.31 -21.68
N LYS A 679 -3.34 -32.36 -21.87
CA LYS A 679 -2.04 -32.34 -21.18
C LYS A 679 -2.18 -32.18 -19.67
N TYR A 680 -3.17 -31.42 -19.20
CA TYR A 680 -3.50 -31.36 -17.78
C TYR A 680 -3.80 -32.76 -17.21
N PHE A 681 -4.69 -33.53 -17.84
CA PHE A 681 -5.04 -34.88 -17.38
C PHE A 681 -3.89 -35.89 -17.54
N GLU A 682 -3.09 -35.77 -18.61
CA GLU A 682 -1.95 -36.66 -18.86
C GLU A 682 -0.80 -36.46 -17.86
N ILE A 683 -0.49 -35.20 -17.52
CA ILE A 683 0.71 -34.85 -16.76
C ILE A 683 0.41 -34.73 -15.28
N ILE A 684 -0.66 -34.03 -14.90
CA ILE A 684 -1.00 -33.77 -13.50
C ILE A 684 -1.61 -35.05 -12.88
N PRO A 685 -1.05 -35.59 -11.79
CA PRO A 685 -1.60 -36.76 -11.13
C PRO A 685 -3.02 -36.51 -10.61
N VAL A 686 -3.89 -37.53 -10.67
CA VAL A 686 -5.29 -37.45 -10.21
C VAL A 686 -5.43 -36.86 -8.80
N SER A 687 -4.50 -37.14 -7.88
CA SER A 687 -4.51 -36.60 -6.51
C SER A 687 -4.21 -35.10 -6.43
N GLN A 688 -3.60 -34.53 -7.46
CA GLN A 688 -3.30 -33.11 -7.59
C GLN A 688 -4.33 -32.37 -8.46
N GLN A 689 -5.17 -33.07 -9.21
CA GLN A 689 -6.13 -32.43 -10.11
C GLN A 689 -7.32 -31.82 -9.35
N TYR A 690 -7.27 -30.51 -9.09
CA TYR A 690 -8.42 -29.80 -8.51
C TYR A 690 -9.50 -29.52 -9.56
N GLY A 691 -9.14 -28.94 -10.70
CA GLY A 691 -10.11 -28.54 -11.70
C GLY A 691 -9.61 -27.59 -12.79
N ILE A 692 -10.49 -27.31 -13.74
CA ILE A 692 -10.30 -26.34 -14.82
C ILE A 692 -11.50 -25.41 -14.83
N THR A 693 -11.28 -24.10 -14.83
CA THR A 693 -12.32 -23.09 -15.00
C THR A 693 -12.13 -22.37 -16.31
N HIS A 694 -13.20 -22.30 -17.11
CA HIS A 694 -13.22 -21.48 -18.31
C HIS A 694 -13.73 -20.08 -17.95
N TRP A 695 -12.95 -19.04 -18.18
CA TRP A 695 -13.19 -17.72 -17.57
C TRP A 695 -14.35 -16.94 -18.20
N SER A 696 -14.51 -17.04 -19.52
CA SER A 696 -15.54 -16.32 -20.26
C SER A 696 -16.33 -17.30 -21.14
N PRO A 697 -17.53 -17.77 -20.73
CA PRO A 697 -18.32 -18.70 -21.53
C PRO A 697 -18.56 -18.20 -22.96
N THR A 698 -18.89 -16.92 -23.10
CA THR A 698 -19.11 -16.28 -24.39
C THR A 698 -17.89 -15.50 -24.84
N ASP A 699 -17.80 -15.23 -26.14
CA ASP A 699 -16.86 -14.25 -26.68
C ASP A 699 -16.97 -12.91 -25.97
N SER A 700 -15.88 -12.15 -25.96
CA SER A 700 -15.83 -10.87 -25.28
C SER A 700 -16.53 -9.79 -26.13
N PRO A 701 -17.48 -9.04 -25.56
CA PRO A 701 -18.11 -7.90 -26.23
C PRO A 701 -17.13 -6.78 -26.62
N ASP A 702 -17.53 -5.93 -27.56
CA ASP A 702 -16.74 -4.76 -27.99
C ASP A 702 -16.63 -3.66 -26.93
N ASP A 703 -17.48 -3.66 -25.91
CA ASP A 703 -17.45 -2.73 -24.78
C ASP A 703 -16.86 -3.36 -23.50
N SER A 704 -16.40 -4.61 -23.58
CA SER A 704 -15.78 -5.30 -22.45
C SER A 704 -14.47 -4.64 -22.00
N GLY A 705 -14.25 -4.60 -20.69
CA GLY A 705 -12.96 -4.24 -20.09
C GLY A 705 -11.93 -5.39 -20.12
N TRP A 706 -12.35 -6.62 -20.41
CA TRP A 706 -11.50 -7.81 -20.47
C TRP A 706 -11.46 -8.38 -21.89
N ARG A 707 -10.26 -8.48 -22.50
CA ARG A 707 -10.04 -9.03 -23.85
C ARG A 707 -11.06 -8.54 -24.89
N LYS A 708 -11.29 -7.23 -24.91
CA LYS A 708 -12.31 -6.53 -25.72
C LYS A 708 -12.39 -7.04 -27.16
N GLY A 709 -13.58 -7.51 -27.55
CA GLY A 709 -13.90 -7.99 -28.90
C GLY A 709 -13.18 -9.27 -29.34
N GLN A 710 -12.48 -9.98 -28.44
CA GLN A 710 -11.73 -11.20 -28.77
C GLN A 710 -12.60 -12.48 -28.68
N PRO A 711 -12.27 -13.53 -29.44
CA PRO A 711 -13.08 -14.74 -29.55
C PRO A 711 -12.80 -15.78 -28.46
N ILE A 712 -12.85 -15.34 -27.21
CA ILE A 712 -12.37 -16.08 -26.05
C ILE A 712 -13.35 -17.14 -25.52
N GLY A 713 -14.60 -17.15 -25.98
CA GLY A 713 -15.64 -18.02 -25.47
C GLY A 713 -15.71 -19.37 -26.13
N LEU A 714 -16.18 -20.39 -25.39
CA LEU A 714 -16.62 -21.66 -25.98
C LEU A 714 -17.93 -21.47 -26.78
N TRP A 715 -18.69 -20.43 -26.44
CA TRP A 715 -19.88 -19.99 -27.14
C TRP A 715 -19.68 -18.61 -27.77
N SER A 716 -20.43 -18.34 -28.84
CA SER A 716 -20.60 -16.98 -29.35
C SER A 716 -21.42 -16.12 -28.37
N LEU A 717 -21.46 -14.80 -28.60
CA LEU A 717 -22.32 -13.86 -27.85
C LEU A 717 -23.82 -14.23 -27.90
N ASN A 718 -24.25 -14.95 -28.93
CA ASN A 718 -25.62 -15.45 -29.07
C ASN A 718 -25.80 -16.87 -28.50
N TYR A 719 -24.86 -17.34 -27.69
CA TYR A 719 -24.88 -18.66 -27.03
C TYR A 719 -24.88 -19.86 -27.99
N ASN A 720 -24.49 -19.68 -29.25
CA ASN A 720 -24.21 -20.81 -30.16
C ASN A 720 -22.82 -21.39 -29.86
N ARG A 721 -22.69 -22.71 -29.80
CA ARG A 721 -21.40 -23.39 -29.64
C ARG A 721 -20.47 -23.07 -30.81
N LYS A 722 -19.18 -22.96 -30.52
CA LYS A 722 -18.10 -22.78 -31.50
C LYS A 722 -17.27 -24.07 -31.61
N PRO A 723 -16.44 -24.25 -32.67
CA PRO A 723 -15.49 -25.37 -32.77
C PRO A 723 -14.62 -25.54 -31.52
N VAL A 724 -14.22 -24.45 -30.87
CA VAL A 724 -13.47 -24.51 -29.59
C VAL A 724 -14.21 -25.26 -28.47
N TYR A 725 -15.55 -25.32 -28.49
CA TYR A 725 -16.33 -26.16 -27.58
C TYR A 725 -16.02 -27.65 -27.78
N ALA A 726 -15.92 -28.07 -29.05
CA ALA A 726 -15.60 -29.45 -29.40
C ALA A 726 -14.20 -29.84 -28.92
N GLY A 727 -13.18 -29.01 -29.21
CA GLY A 727 -11.82 -29.25 -28.73
C GLY A 727 -11.70 -29.30 -27.22
N PHE A 728 -12.38 -28.38 -26.52
CA PHE A 728 -12.43 -28.39 -25.06
C PHE A 728 -13.09 -29.67 -24.52
N ALA A 729 -14.24 -30.06 -25.08
CA ALA A 729 -14.95 -31.29 -24.71
C ALA A 729 -14.10 -32.56 -24.96
N GLU A 730 -13.42 -32.64 -26.11
CA GLU A 730 -12.52 -33.75 -26.44
C GLU A 730 -11.31 -33.81 -25.51
N GLY A 731 -10.77 -32.66 -25.11
CA GLY A 731 -9.71 -32.59 -24.12
C GLY A 731 -10.15 -33.17 -22.77
N LEU A 732 -11.39 -32.93 -22.34
CA LEU A 732 -11.94 -33.44 -21.07
C LEU A 732 -12.04 -34.97 -21.02
N ILE A 733 -12.11 -35.65 -22.18
CA ILE A 733 -12.11 -37.12 -22.26
C ILE A 733 -10.76 -37.69 -21.78
N GLY A 734 -9.67 -36.92 -21.88
CA GLY A 734 -8.36 -37.29 -21.35
C GLY A 734 -7.72 -38.51 -22.04
N LYS A 735 -8.07 -38.80 -23.30
CA LYS A 735 -7.54 -39.94 -24.08
C LYS A 735 -6.83 -39.50 -25.36
#